data_AF-A0A925LAE2-F1
#
_entry.id   AF-A0A925LAE2-F1
#
_cell.length_a   1.000
_cell.length_b   1.000
_cell.length_c   1.000
_cell.angle_alpha   90.00
_cell.angle_beta   90.00
_cell.angle_gamma   90.00
#
_symmetry.space_group_name_H-M   'P 1'
#
loop_
_entity.id
_entity.type
_entity.pdbx_description
1 polymer ?
#
loop_
_entity_poly.entity_id
_entity_poly.type
_entity_poly.pdbx_seq_one_letter_code
_entity_poly.pdbx_strand_id
1 'polypeptide(L)'
;MRLRSRLSGHPRGRLVLGSVFVAGLVITAVIFLYLRGVEFERVRARLERDAALPSELLKHKLEEALLVTRSLGLFVATSNDMTRERFAAFVKPLMPPDSEIATIAWVPEVPADRRAEIERQMSAEQRTPAQIFEIGPAKAPIRAPPRSVYYPMRLLEVSRPQETRPVLGFDMGSTSERLQTLQRARDSGQVAGSLPIVLAGNQKPGFFAVAPVYQEGLPTATVADRRSALRGFAMVVFQSDRVVRRAFGEQGLQGLNFNLVDPKAPEATRTIFRQASTQTTTGLRLGVDAATLGVTDTYDFGGREWRTVFSPSDAYLRANDSRVYWLVLPGGLLLTLILTAYLRASFSLQSRLEAQVAERTQLLQQETLRVRESAERYRTLFERAPEALFILDVDAWVWAAANPKASELTGYPLDTLLKMAPGLIYAGIQADGQEITESMHANNERVLAGEELTFERTLVRADGSSVLCEVRAVRLPDPTRRLIRGSFIDITERRRVQKELAAHRERLEELVAARTRALKAVLYQAETANQAKSTFLANMSHEIRTPMNAIIGLTHLLRRDQPAPGQADRLDKIQAAATHLLSIINDVLDISKIEAGKLELEDTSFHLGAILDHVRSLMADQAQAKGLAIEIDAGEVPIWLRGDPTRLRQALLNYCSNAIKFTDRGVIRLRAMLLSELGDELLVRFEVQDAGIGISAAKLPSLFQAFEQADASTTRQYGGTGLGLAINRRLALLMGGDAGAESELGRGSTFWFTARLRRAEGPMPPDASDRAGDDGEAKLQSLYRGARLLLAEDDAINQEVALALLERAGLVVDVANNGFEAVEMATATAYDLILMDMQMPLVDGLTATRSIRTLPGRAHTPILAMTANAYSEDRIACQSAGMNDFVTKPVDPAEFYKVLCKWLGRSVPPGAS
;
A
#
# COMPACT_ATOMS: atom_id res chain seq x y z
N MET A 1 19.43 13.17 -83.22
CA MET A 1 20.25 12.53 -82.16
C MET A 1 21.24 13.59 -81.63
N ARG A 2 21.39 13.76 -80.31
CA ARG A 2 22.05 14.86 -79.56
C ARG A 2 21.14 15.98 -79.01
N LEU A 3 20.21 15.59 -78.13
CA LEU A 3 19.72 16.43 -77.02
C LEU A 3 20.19 15.79 -75.71
N ARG A 4 21.47 15.98 -75.39
CA ARG A 4 22.02 15.72 -74.05
C ARG A 4 22.96 16.88 -73.73
N SER A 5 22.90 17.33 -72.48
CA SER A 5 23.81 18.28 -71.81
C SER A 5 23.52 19.78 -71.97
N ARG A 6 22.53 20.28 -71.23
CA ARG A 6 22.57 21.65 -70.63
C ARG A 6 21.54 21.82 -69.52
N LEU A 7 21.52 20.89 -68.58
CA LEU A 7 20.88 21.06 -67.27
C LEU A 7 21.83 20.46 -66.21
N SER A 8 23.05 20.99 -66.15
CA SER A 8 23.89 20.84 -64.97
C SER A 8 23.33 21.78 -63.90
N GLY A 9 22.29 21.32 -63.20
CA GLY A 9 21.89 21.91 -61.92
C GLY A 9 23.12 22.01 -61.04
N HIS A 10 23.34 23.20 -60.45
CA HIS A 10 24.55 23.53 -59.70
C HIS A 10 25.02 22.38 -58.79
N PRO A 11 26.32 22.01 -58.81
CA PRO A 11 26.86 20.90 -57.99
C PRO A 11 26.58 21.10 -56.49
N ARG A 12 26.44 22.35 -56.06
CA ARG A 12 26.06 22.73 -54.69
C ARG A 12 24.69 22.19 -54.26
N GLY A 13 23.69 22.17 -55.15
CA GLY A 13 22.34 21.69 -54.79
C GLY A 13 22.29 20.18 -54.52
N ARG A 14 23.04 19.38 -55.28
CA ARG A 14 23.12 17.92 -55.07
C ARG A 14 23.85 17.57 -53.76
N LEU A 15 24.91 18.30 -53.45
CA LEU A 15 25.65 18.13 -52.19
C LEU A 15 24.75 18.45 -50.99
N VAL A 16 24.02 19.57 -51.02
CA VAL A 16 23.10 19.97 -49.95
C VAL A 16 22.00 18.92 -49.73
N LEU A 17 21.39 18.39 -50.80
CA LEU A 17 20.38 17.33 -50.68
C LEU A 17 20.93 16.05 -50.05
N GLY A 18 22.14 15.61 -50.45
CA GLY A 18 22.78 14.43 -49.87
C GLY A 18 23.10 14.60 -48.39
N SER A 19 23.62 15.78 -48.00
CA SER A 19 23.94 16.10 -46.61
C SER A 19 22.69 16.12 -45.72
N VAL A 20 21.58 16.71 -46.17
CA VAL A 20 20.31 16.74 -45.41
C VAL A 20 19.74 15.34 -45.22
N PHE A 21 19.80 14.48 -46.25
CA PHE A 21 19.32 13.10 -46.14
C PHE A 21 20.13 12.29 -45.11
N VAL A 22 21.46 12.36 -45.18
CA VAL A 22 22.34 11.67 -44.21
C VAL A 22 22.12 12.21 -42.79
N ALA A 23 22.04 13.54 -42.64
CA ALA A 23 21.78 14.16 -41.34
C ALA A 23 20.43 13.72 -40.75
N GLY A 24 19.37 13.62 -41.56
CA GLY A 24 18.06 13.14 -41.12
C GLY A 24 18.09 11.69 -40.61
N LEU A 25 18.83 10.80 -41.30
CA LEU A 25 19.03 9.42 -40.85
C LEU A 25 19.81 9.34 -39.54
N VAL A 26 20.88 10.12 -39.41
CA VAL A 26 21.70 10.16 -38.17
C VAL A 26 20.86 10.67 -37.00
N ILE A 27 20.11 11.76 -37.18
CA ILE A 27 19.22 12.30 -36.15
C ILE A 27 18.17 11.26 -35.74
N THR A 28 17.56 10.58 -36.71
CA THR A 28 16.58 9.51 -36.45
C THR A 28 17.19 8.37 -35.63
N ALA A 29 18.40 7.92 -35.98
CA ALA A 29 19.11 6.88 -35.24
C ALA A 29 19.46 7.32 -33.81
N VAL A 30 19.92 8.56 -33.61
CA VAL A 30 20.24 9.11 -32.29
C VAL A 30 18.99 9.19 -31.40
N ILE A 31 17.88 9.70 -31.92
CA ILE A 31 16.61 9.78 -31.17
C ILE A 31 16.11 8.37 -30.82
N PHE A 32 16.19 7.42 -31.75
CA PHE A 32 15.81 6.04 -31.49
C PHE A 32 16.65 5.41 -30.38
N LEU A 33 17.98 5.57 -30.41
CA LEU A 33 18.87 5.04 -29.38
C LEU A 33 18.63 5.70 -28.02
N TYR A 34 18.39 7.01 -27.99
CA TYR A 34 18.06 7.74 -26.77
C TYR A 34 16.76 7.24 -26.14
N LEU A 35 15.67 7.17 -26.92
CA LEU A 35 14.37 6.72 -26.41
C LEU A 35 14.39 5.24 -26.01
N ARG A 36 15.13 4.39 -26.72
CA ARG A 36 15.38 3.00 -26.32
C ARG A 36 16.09 2.93 -24.96
N GLY A 37 17.06 3.81 -24.71
CA GLY A 37 17.73 3.92 -23.41
C GLY A 37 16.79 4.36 -22.28
N VAL A 38 15.91 5.33 -22.53
CA VAL A 38 14.89 5.76 -21.56
C VAL A 38 13.93 4.63 -21.22
N GLU A 39 13.47 3.87 -22.23
CA GLU A 39 12.58 2.73 -22.00
C GLU A 39 13.28 1.60 -21.24
N PHE A 40 14.57 1.36 -21.52
CA PHE A 40 15.38 0.41 -20.76
C PHE A 40 15.43 0.76 -19.27
N GLU A 41 15.74 2.01 -18.93
CA GLU A 41 15.78 2.46 -17.53
C GLU A 41 14.40 2.40 -16.86
N ARG A 42 13.32 2.68 -17.61
CA ARG A 42 11.95 2.53 -17.10
C ARG A 42 11.61 1.09 -16.73
N VAL A 43 11.94 0.13 -17.60
CA VAL A 43 11.71 -1.30 -17.34
C VAL A 43 12.57 -1.79 -16.17
N ARG A 44 13.83 -1.36 -16.09
CA ARG A 44 14.73 -1.66 -14.99
C ARG A 44 14.22 -1.12 -13.64
N ALA A 45 13.87 0.15 -13.57
CA ALA A 45 13.34 0.76 -12.34
C ALA A 45 12.01 0.15 -11.89
N ARG A 46 11.23 -0.40 -12.81
CA ARG A 46 10.04 -1.19 -12.46
C ARG A 46 10.42 -2.56 -11.91
N LEU A 47 11.35 -3.27 -12.56
CA LEU A 47 11.85 -4.55 -12.09
C LEU A 47 12.45 -4.45 -10.69
N GLU A 48 13.20 -3.40 -10.38
CA GLU A 48 13.75 -3.14 -9.04
C GLU A 48 12.63 -2.99 -8.00
N ARG A 49 11.55 -2.27 -8.32
CA ARG A 49 10.39 -2.15 -7.43
C ARG A 49 9.64 -3.46 -7.25
N ASP A 50 9.42 -4.20 -8.34
CA ASP A 50 8.68 -5.46 -8.31
C ASP A 50 9.50 -6.59 -7.63
N ALA A 51 10.84 -6.48 -7.61
CA ALA A 51 11.74 -7.40 -6.90
C ALA A 51 11.95 -7.05 -5.42
N ALA A 52 11.75 -5.78 -5.01
CA ALA A 52 12.06 -5.31 -3.66
C ALA A 52 11.28 -6.04 -2.56
N LEU A 53 9.96 -6.21 -2.73
CA LEU A 53 9.13 -6.87 -1.72
C LEU A 53 9.49 -8.36 -1.58
N PRO A 54 9.56 -9.18 -2.66
CA PRO A 54 10.04 -10.55 -2.57
C PRO A 54 11.43 -10.66 -1.94
N SER A 55 12.36 -9.76 -2.30
CA SER A 55 13.71 -9.71 -1.74
C SER A 55 13.69 -9.57 -0.21
N GLU A 56 12.94 -8.61 0.33
CA GLU A 56 12.81 -8.39 1.79
C GLU A 56 12.08 -9.55 2.49
N LEU A 57 11.02 -10.10 1.90
CA LEU A 57 10.31 -11.25 2.47
C LEU A 57 11.22 -12.48 2.60
N LEU A 58 12.06 -12.75 1.60
CA LEU A 58 13.02 -13.84 1.66
C LEU A 58 14.10 -13.58 2.72
N LYS A 59 14.61 -12.35 2.83
CA LYS A 59 15.57 -11.96 3.86
C LYS A 59 15.03 -12.25 5.25
N HIS A 60 13.83 -11.78 5.56
CA HIS A 60 13.19 -12.02 6.83
C HIS A 60 13.05 -13.52 7.13
N LYS A 61 12.68 -14.32 6.13
CA LYS A 61 12.57 -15.78 6.29
C LYS A 61 13.91 -16.48 6.53
N LEU A 62 14.99 -16.01 5.90
CA LEU A 62 16.33 -16.53 6.15
C LEU A 62 16.83 -16.16 7.56
N GLU A 63 16.52 -14.96 8.04
CA GLU A 63 16.83 -14.52 9.40
C GLU A 63 16.06 -15.32 10.45
N GLU A 64 14.77 -15.58 10.22
CA GLU A 64 13.92 -16.45 11.05
C GLU A 64 14.50 -17.87 11.15
N ALA A 65 14.99 -18.44 10.04
CA ALA A 65 15.65 -19.75 10.02
C ALA A 65 16.90 -19.79 10.92
N LEU A 66 17.73 -18.74 10.90
CA LEU A 66 18.88 -18.62 11.79
C LEU A 66 18.47 -18.45 13.26
N LEU A 67 17.40 -17.69 13.52
CA LEU A 67 16.86 -17.49 14.86
C LEU A 67 16.35 -18.79 15.48
N VAL A 68 15.55 -19.56 14.74
CA VAL A 68 15.08 -20.89 15.18
C VAL A 68 16.25 -21.81 15.54
N THR A 69 17.31 -21.79 14.72
CA THR A 69 18.52 -22.59 14.96
C THR A 69 19.24 -22.14 16.23
N ARG A 70 19.34 -20.83 16.49
CA ARG A 70 19.94 -20.28 17.71
C ARG A 70 19.12 -20.66 18.94
N SER A 71 17.79 -20.52 18.88
CA SER A 71 16.87 -20.87 19.97
C SER A 71 16.98 -22.34 20.34
N LEU A 72 17.08 -23.23 19.34
CA LEU A 72 17.34 -24.65 19.58
C LEU A 72 18.69 -24.89 20.29
N GLY A 73 19.74 -24.16 19.88
CA GLY A 73 21.05 -24.22 20.55
C GLY A 73 20.97 -23.86 22.03
N LEU A 74 20.25 -22.79 22.37
CA LEU A 74 20.04 -22.36 23.76
C LEU A 74 19.25 -23.41 24.57
N PHE A 75 18.18 -23.96 24.00
CA PHE A 75 17.38 -25.01 24.64
C PHE A 75 18.21 -26.26 24.98
N VAL A 76 19.08 -26.68 24.04
CA VAL A 76 19.95 -27.82 24.27
C VAL A 76 21.04 -27.50 25.31
N ALA A 77 21.56 -26.27 25.30
CA ALA A 77 22.56 -25.82 26.27
C ALA A 77 22.05 -25.86 27.71
N THR A 78 20.80 -25.45 27.95
CA THR A 78 20.18 -25.41 29.30
C THR A 78 19.71 -26.77 29.80
N SER A 79 19.76 -27.82 28.98
CA SER A 79 19.27 -29.15 29.31
C SER A 79 20.43 -30.12 29.57
N ASN A 80 20.67 -30.43 30.84
CA ASN A 80 21.75 -31.34 31.25
C ASN A 80 21.50 -32.79 30.76
N ASP A 81 20.27 -33.30 30.90
CA ASP A 81 19.86 -34.61 30.36
C ASP A 81 18.87 -34.44 29.21
N MET A 82 19.37 -34.54 27.97
CA MET A 82 18.55 -34.48 26.76
C MET A 82 18.15 -35.90 26.33
N THR A 83 16.93 -36.29 26.70
CA THR A 83 16.27 -37.52 26.24
C THR A 83 15.55 -37.29 24.90
N ARG A 84 15.26 -38.39 24.18
CA ARG A 84 14.50 -38.34 22.94
C ARG A 84 13.10 -37.73 23.11
N GLU A 85 12.39 -38.10 24.18
CA GLU A 85 11.03 -37.61 24.45
C GLU A 85 11.00 -36.10 24.68
N ARG A 86 11.93 -35.58 25.50
CA ARG A 86 12.06 -34.15 25.78
C ARG A 86 12.46 -33.36 24.54
N PHE A 87 13.39 -33.90 23.75
CA PHE A 87 13.78 -33.30 22.48
C PHE A 87 12.59 -33.25 21.50
N ALA A 88 11.86 -34.35 21.36
CA ALA A 88 10.68 -34.43 20.49
C ALA A 88 9.56 -33.48 20.93
N ALA A 89 9.31 -33.36 22.24
CA ALA A 89 8.29 -32.46 22.78
C ALA A 89 8.55 -30.99 22.44
N PHE A 90 9.82 -30.55 22.48
CA PHE A 90 10.21 -29.19 22.11
C PHE A 90 10.18 -28.96 20.60
N VAL A 91 10.62 -29.96 19.82
CA VAL A 91 10.90 -29.80 18.39
C VAL A 91 9.67 -30.01 17.51
N LYS A 92 8.77 -30.93 17.86
CA LYS A 92 7.58 -31.24 17.05
C LYS A 92 6.68 -30.02 16.76
N PRO A 93 6.38 -29.13 17.73
CA PRO A 93 5.59 -27.92 17.46
C PRO A 93 6.25 -26.98 16.43
N LEU A 94 7.59 -26.99 16.34
CA LEU A 94 8.34 -26.19 15.36
C LEU A 94 8.27 -26.76 13.93
N MET A 95 7.70 -27.97 13.76
CA MET A 95 7.70 -28.71 12.50
C MET A 95 6.29 -29.17 12.08
N PRO A 96 5.35 -28.25 11.81
CA PRO A 96 4.05 -28.61 11.24
C PRO A 96 4.19 -29.33 9.88
N PRO A 97 3.15 -30.03 9.38
CA PRO A 97 3.21 -30.85 8.14
C PRO A 97 3.68 -30.11 6.87
N ASP A 98 3.45 -28.80 6.83
CA ASP A 98 3.85 -27.89 5.75
C ASP A 98 5.04 -26.99 6.11
N SER A 99 5.78 -27.34 7.16
CA SER A 99 7.01 -26.65 7.53
C SER A 99 8.05 -26.72 6.41
N GLU A 100 8.80 -25.64 6.27
CA GLU A 100 10.03 -25.52 5.50
C GLU A 100 11.20 -26.29 6.14
N ILE A 101 11.06 -26.63 7.43
CA ILE A 101 12.03 -27.41 8.19
C ILE A 101 11.86 -28.89 7.84
N ALA A 102 12.89 -29.47 7.23
CA ALA A 102 12.95 -30.89 6.91
C ALA A 102 13.27 -31.73 8.16
N THR A 103 14.27 -31.28 8.94
CA THR A 103 14.83 -32.06 10.04
C THR A 103 15.40 -31.12 11.10
N ILE A 104 15.14 -31.42 12.36
CA ILE A 104 15.82 -30.79 13.50
C ILE A 104 16.60 -31.88 14.22
N ALA A 105 17.86 -31.63 14.56
CA ALA A 105 18.75 -32.63 15.14
C ALA A 105 19.69 -32.08 16.22
N TRP A 106 20.04 -32.94 17.16
CA TRP A 106 21.14 -32.79 18.09
C TRP A 106 22.33 -33.65 17.64
N VAL A 107 23.48 -32.98 17.43
CA VAL A 107 24.70 -33.57 16.88
C VAL A 107 25.83 -33.43 17.90
N PRO A 108 25.98 -34.37 18.85
CA PRO A 108 27.05 -34.32 19.86
C PRO A 108 28.44 -34.45 19.23
N GLU A 109 29.45 -33.87 19.89
CA GLU A 109 30.85 -34.18 19.61
C GLU A 109 31.25 -35.47 20.32
N VAL A 110 31.66 -36.48 19.55
CA VAL A 110 31.96 -37.83 20.07
C VAL A 110 33.42 -38.19 19.79
N PRO A 111 34.30 -38.13 20.81
CA PRO A 111 35.65 -38.65 20.72
C PRO A 111 35.71 -40.14 20.38
N ALA A 112 36.80 -40.59 19.74
CA ALA A 112 36.92 -41.95 19.21
C ALA A 112 36.73 -43.07 20.24
N ASP A 113 37.20 -42.86 21.47
CA ASP A 113 37.08 -43.76 22.61
C ASP A 113 35.64 -43.90 23.11
N ARG A 114 34.81 -42.87 22.95
CA ARG A 114 33.38 -42.87 23.34
C ARG A 114 32.42 -43.37 22.25
N ARG A 115 32.90 -43.73 21.07
CA ARG A 115 32.06 -44.23 19.96
C ARG A 115 31.17 -45.41 20.36
N ALA A 116 31.74 -46.43 21.00
CA ALA A 116 31.02 -47.66 21.36
C ALA A 116 29.97 -47.42 22.46
N GLU A 117 30.13 -46.38 23.27
CA GLU A 117 29.13 -45.96 24.25
C GLU A 117 27.92 -45.32 23.56
N ILE A 118 28.17 -44.36 22.65
CA ILE A 118 27.11 -43.66 21.93
C ILE A 118 26.32 -44.61 21.00
N GLU A 119 26.99 -45.54 20.30
CA GLU A 119 26.30 -46.56 19.48
C GLU A 119 25.38 -47.46 20.32
N ARG A 120 25.78 -47.82 21.55
CA ARG A 120 24.93 -48.56 22.50
C ARG A 120 23.74 -47.73 23.00
N GLN A 121 23.96 -46.46 23.35
CA GLN A 121 22.89 -45.55 23.78
C GLN A 121 21.84 -45.35 22.69
N MET A 122 22.28 -45.04 21.45
CA MET A 122 21.37 -44.91 20.30
C MET A 122 20.57 -46.20 20.06
N SER A 123 21.23 -47.36 20.16
CA SER A 123 20.56 -48.65 19.96
C SER A 123 19.50 -48.94 21.04
N ALA A 124 19.78 -48.56 22.30
CA ALA A 124 18.84 -48.70 23.40
C ALA A 124 17.61 -47.78 23.24
N GLU A 125 17.83 -46.52 22.85
CA GLU A 125 16.76 -45.54 22.63
C GLU A 125 15.85 -45.89 21.43
N GLN A 126 16.39 -46.57 20.41
CA GLN A 126 15.62 -46.97 19.21
C GLN A 126 15.06 -48.39 19.24
N ARG A 127 15.49 -49.22 20.19
CA ARG A 127 15.19 -50.67 20.23
C ARG A 127 15.60 -51.40 18.94
N THR A 128 16.56 -50.86 18.20
CA THR A 128 17.15 -51.43 16.97
C THR A 128 18.66 -51.15 16.95
N PRO A 129 19.50 -51.98 16.31
CA PRO A 129 20.93 -51.72 16.22
C PRO A 129 21.21 -50.41 15.45
N ALA A 130 21.79 -49.42 16.13
CA ALA A 130 22.19 -48.14 15.56
C ALA A 130 23.72 -48.02 15.57
N GLN A 131 24.29 -47.54 14.46
CA GLN A 131 25.74 -47.37 14.29
C GLN A 131 26.05 -46.01 13.67
N ILE A 132 27.25 -45.48 13.95
CA ILE A 132 27.73 -44.28 13.26
C ILE A 132 28.13 -44.66 11.83
N PHE A 133 27.53 -44.00 10.85
CA PHE A 133 27.68 -44.32 9.43
C PHE A 133 27.92 -43.08 8.57
N GLU A 134 28.44 -43.28 7.36
CA GLU A 134 28.55 -42.26 6.32
C GLU A 134 28.09 -42.81 4.97
N ILE A 135 27.94 -41.95 3.95
CA ILE A 135 27.55 -42.39 2.61
C ILE A 135 28.80 -42.72 1.80
N GLY A 136 28.98 -43.99 1.45
CA GLY A 136 30.10 -44.46 0.64
C GLY A 136 29.98 -44.09 -0.85
N PRO A 137 31.00 -44.40 -1.67
CA PRO A 137 31.04 -44.05 -3.10
C PRO A 137 29.86 -44.58 -3.92
N ALA A 138 29.29 -45.73 -3.51
CA ALA A 138 28.11 -46.34 -4.13
C ALA A 138 26.78 -45.68 -3.70
N LYS A 139 26.80 -44.52 -3.03
CA LYS A 139 25.63 -43.84 -2.44
C LYS A 139 24.84 -44.69 -1.43
N ALA A 140 25.52 -45.67 -0.82
CA ALA A 140 24.96 -46.54 0.22
C ALA A 140 25.58 -46.21 1.59
N PRO A 141 24.82 -46.36 2.69
CA PRO A 141 25.36 -46.16 4.04
C PRO A 141 26.41 -47.23 4.36
N ILE A 142 27.61 -46.79 4.75
CA ILE A 142 28.71 -47.64 5.22
C ILE A 142 29.09 -47.23 6.64
N ARG A 143 29.59 -48.18 7.43
CA ARG A 143 30.09 -47.88 8.77
C ARG A 143 31.19 -46.81 8.69
N ALA A 144 31.10 -45.76 9.53
CA ALA A 144 32.05 -44.66 9.48
C ALA A 144 33.47 -45.17 9.80
N PRO A 145 34.50 -44.83 8.99
CA PRO A 145 35.87 -45.23 9.21
C PRO A 145 36.46 -44.59 10.49
N PRO A 146 37.56 -45.13 11.05
CA PRO A 146 38.19 -44.57 12.25
C PRO A 146 38.57 -43.08 12.10
N ARG A 147 38.05 -42.22 12.96
CA ARG A 147 38.37 -40.78 13.09
C ARG A 147 38.65 -40.42 14.55
N SER A 148 39.35 -39.31 14.78
CA SER A 148 39.61 -38.79 16.13
C SER A 148 38.34 -38.31 16.82
N VAL A 149 37.40 -37.74 16.06
CA VAL A 149 36.11 -37.21 16.52
C VAL A 149 35.04 -37.51 15.47
N TYR A 150 33.84 -37.84 15.93
CA TYR A 150 32.64 -38.06 15.12
C TYR A 150 31.55 -37.06 15.50
N TYR A 151 30.66 -36.75 14.54
CA TYR A 151 29.51 -35.86 14.74
C TYR A 151 28.22 -36.59 14.32
N PRO A 152 27.80 -37.65 15.04
CA PRO A 152 26.62 -38.41 14.67
C PRO A 152 25.33 -37.61 14.93
N MET A 153 24.38 -37.66 14.00
CA MET A 153 23.02 -37.19 14.28
C MET A 153 22.34 -38.12 15.31
N ARG A 154 22.41 -37.75 16.60
CA ARG A 154 21.98 -38.63 17.71
C ARG A 154 20.49 -38.54 18.00
N LEU A 155 19.97 -37.33 18.19
CA LEU A 155 18.53 -37.10 18.33
C LEU A 155 18.07 -36.31 17.12
N LEU A 156 16.95 -36.70 16.53
CA LEU A 156 16.38 -35.95 15.40
C LEU A 156 14.88 -36.17 15.30
N GLU A 157 14.20 -35.13 14.83
CA GLU A 157 12.81 -35.19 14.40
C GLU A 157 12.73 -34.75 12.94
N VAL A 158 11.82 -35.37 12.20
CA VAL A 158 11.68 -35.19 10.75
C VAL A 158 10.24 -34.85 10.45
N SER A 159 10.01 -33.83 9.62
CA SER A 159 8.66 -33.33 9.34
C SER A 159 7.83 -34.39 8.60
N ARG A 160 8.49 -35.21 7.76
CA ARG A 160 7.86 -36.28 6.99
C ARG A 160 8.67 -37.58 7.08
N PRO A 161 8.36 -38.45 8.06
CA PRO A 161 9.08 -39.71 8.27
C PRO A 161 9.05 -40.64 7.04
N GLN A 162 8.01 -40.54 6.19
CA GLN A 162 7.86 -41.36 4.98
C GLN A 162 8.75 -40.91 3.82
N GLU A 163 9.12 -39.62 3.76
CA GLU A 163 9.90 -39.04 2.65
C GLU A 163 11.43 -39.04 2.91
N THR A 164 11.84 -39.36 4.14
CA THR A 164 13.21 -39.17 4.61
C THR A 164 13.72 -40.51 5.14
N ARG A 165 14.77 -41.06 4.51
CA ARG A 165 15.42 -42.28 5.04
C ARG A 165 15.95 -41.99 6.45
N PRO A 166 16.02 -42.97 7.36
CA PRO A 166 16.57 -42.72 8.69
C PRO A 166 18.03 -42.24 8.56
N VAL A 167 18.25 -40.97 8.89
CA VAL A 167 19.57 -40.31 8.94
C VAL A 167 20.20 -40.40 10.33
N LEU A 168 19.60 -41.16 11.24
CA LEU A 168 20.11 -41.32 12.60
C LEU A 168 21.45 -42.04 12.61
N GLY A 169 22.44 -41.45 13.27
CA GLY A 169 23.82 -41.96 13.27
C GLY A 169 24.62 -41.53 12.03
N PHE A 170 24.04 -40.77 11.12
CA PHE A 170 24.80 -40.16 10.02
C PHE A 170 25.85 -39.20 10.59
N ASP A 171 27.12 -39.43 10.24
CA ASP A 171 28.24 -38.60 10.68
C ASP A 171 28.33 -37.32 9.84
N MET A 172 27.99 -36.18 10.45
CA MET A 172 28.06 -34.86 9.82
C MET A 172 29.50 -34.45 9.51
N GLY A 173 30.49 -35.06 10.14
CA GLY A 173 31.92 -34.86 9.85
C GLY A 173 32.44 -35.62 8.63
N SER A 174 31.62 -36.47 8.00
CA SER A 174 32.06 -37.36 6.91
C SER A 174 32.48 -36.65 5.61
N THR A 175 31.98 -35.43 5.38
CA THR A 175 32.29 -34.61 4.19
C THR A 175 32.94 -33.30 4.59
N SER A 176 33.99 -32.90 3.86
CA SER A 176 34.78 -31.69 4.15
C SER A 176 33.92 -30.42 4.25
N GLU A 177 32.90 -30.26 3.41
CA GLU A 177 32.02 -29.09 3.37
C GLU A 177 31.16 -28.96 4.63
N ARG A 178 30.63 -30.09 5.12
CA ARG A 178 29.83 -30.12 6.36
C ARG A 178 30.71 -29.90 7.57
N LEU A 179 31.88 -30.55 7.61
CA LEU A 179 32.85 -30.39 8.70
C LEU A 179 33.32 -28.93 8.82
N GLN A 180 33.61 -28.26 7.71
CA GLN A 180 33.96 -26.82 7.71
C GLN A 180 32.82 -25.95 8.27
N THR A 181 31.57 -26.32 8.05
CA THR A 181 30.41 -25.58 8.61
C THR A 181 30.34 -25.75 10.13
N LEU A 182 30.52 -26.97 10.65
CA LEU A 182 30.60 -27.23 12.09
C LEU A 182 31.78 -26.48 12.74
N GLN A 183 32.96 -26.51 12.12
CA GLN A 183 34.15 -25.82 12.62
C GLN A 183 33.97 -24.30 12.64
N ARG A 184 33.33 -23.71 11.61
CA ARG A 184 33.01 -22.27 11.59
C ARG A 184 32.04 -21.89 12.72
N ALA A 185 31.00 -22.68 12.96
CA ALA A 185 30.09 -22.45 14.09
C ALA A 185 30.86 -22.51 15.42
N ARG A 186 31.61 -23.59 15.66
CA ARG A 186 32.41 -23.78 16.87
C ARG A 186 33.39 -22.64 17.12
N ASP A 187 34.16 -22.26 16.11
CA ASP A 187 35.25 -21.29 16.28
C ASP A 187 34.71 -19.85 16.38
N SER A 188 33.57 -19.53 15.75
CA SER A 188 32.93 -18.20 15.84
C SER A 188 32.03 -18.02 17.08
N GLY A 189 31.47 -19.10 17.63
CA GLY A 189 30.43 -19.02 18.65
C GLY A 189 29.07 -18.57 18.12
N GLN A 190 28.91 -18.48 16.79
CA GLN A 190 27.69 -18.03 16.12
C GLN A 190 27.08 -19.17 15.30
N VAL A 191 25.83 -18.98 14.89
CA VAL A 191 25.16 -19.90 13.97
C VAL A 191 25.88 -19.89 12.62
N ALA A 192 26.19 -21.06 12.08
CA ALA A 192 26.81 -21.18 10.76
C ALA A 192 25.88 -21.86 9.75
N GLY A 193 25.76 -21.28 8.56
CA GLY A 193 25.02 -21.83 7.44
C GLY A 193 25.88 -22.74 6.56
N SER A 194 25.27 -23.80 6.01
CA SER A 194 25.91 -24.74 5.11
C SER A 194 25.91 -24.28 3.65
N LEU A 195 26.73 -24.94 2.83
CA LEU A 195 26.49 -25.00 1.38
C LEU A 195 25.18 -25.74 1.07
N PRO A 196 24.58 -25.57 -0.11
CA PRO A 196 23.50 -26.42 -0.57
C PRO A 196 23.84 -27.90 -0.44
N ILE A 197 22.93 -28.65 0.15
CA ILE A 197 22.99 -30.10 0.27
C ILE A 197 21.85 -30.72 -0.51
N VAL A 198 22.07 -31.96 -0.94
CA VAL A 198 20.97 -32.82 -1.42
C VAL A 198 20.44 -33.59 -0.22
N LEU A 199 19.15 -33.45 0.06
CA LEU A 199 18.50 -34.12 1.19
C LEU A 199 18.42 -35.63 0.92
N ALA A 200 18.74 -36.42 1.95
CA ALA A 200 18.74 -37.88 1.87
C ALA A 200 17.29 -38.41 1.83
N GLY A 201 16.85 -38.91 0.67
CA GLY A 201 15.52 -39.49 0.47
C GLY A 201 14.86 -39.02 -0.82
N ASN A 202 14.60 -37.71 -0.92
CA ASN A 202 13.83 -37.11 -2.02
C ASN A 202 14.67 -36.41 -3.10
N GLN A 203 16.00 -36.40 -2.97
CA GLN A 203 16.94 -35.70 -3.86
C GLN A 203 16.65 -34.20 -4.06
N LYS A 204 15.87 -33.59 -3.16
CA LYS A 204 15.59 -32.16 -3.23
C LYS A 204 16.78 -31.33 -2.69
N PRO A 205 17.02 -30.15 -3.27
CA PRO A 205 18.01 -29.21 -2.74
C PRO A 205 17.52 -28.64 -1.40
N GLY A 206 18.42 -28.62 -0.43
CA GLY A 206 18.21 -28.02 0.88
C GLY A 206 19.50 -27.41 1.41
N PHE A 207 19.46 -26.91 2.62
CA PHE A 207 20.62 -26.40 3.35
C PHE A 207 20.37 -26.60 4.83
N PHE A 208 21.39 -26.40 5.66
CA PHE A 208 21.24 -26.50 7.10
C PHE A 208 21.97 -25.37 7.81
N ALA A 209 21.51 -25.06 9.01
CA ALA A 209 22.18 -24.16 9.93
C ALA A 209 22.51 -24.93 11.22
N VAL A 210 23.64 -24.58 11.83
CA VAL A 210 24.11 -25.18 13.09
C VAL A 210 24.45 -24.12 14.12
N ALA A 211 23.96 -24.30 15.35
CA ALA A 211 24.35 -23.53 16.51
C ALA A 211 25.30 -24.36 17.39
N PRO A 212 26.50 -23.83 17.76
CA PRO A 212 27.40 -24.53 18.66
C PRO A 212 26.82 -24.52 20.09
N VAL A 213 26.96 -25.64 20.79
CA VAL A 213 26.54 -25.79 22.19
C VAL A 213 27.77 -26.12 23.02
N TYR A 214 28.08 -25.25 23.96
CA TYR A 214 29.21 -25.38 24.87
C TYR A 214 28.77 -25.94 26.22
N GLN A 215 29.68 -26.57 26.94
CA GLN A 215 29.47 -27.04 28.31
C GLN A 215 29.33 -25.85 29.26
N GLU A 216 28.37 -25.94 30.17
CA GLU A 216 28.11 -24.92 31.17
C GLU A 216 29.29 -24.78 32.13
N GLY A 217 29.70 -23.54 32.43
CA GLY A 217 30.81 -23.24 33.34
C GLY A 217 32.21 -23.23 32.72
N LEU A 218 32.39 -23.62 31.46
CA LEU A 218 33.68 -23.48 30.75
C LEU A 218 33.78 -22.14 30.01
N PRO A 219 35.00 -21.55 29.90
CA PRO A 219 35.20 -20.31 29.16
C PRO A 219 34.90 -20.49 27.66
N THR A 220 34.42 -19.43 27.01
CA THR A 220 34.12 -19.41 25.57
C THR A 220 34.65 -18.16 24.87
N ALA A 221 35.54 -17.42 25.52
CA ALA A 221 36.04 -16.13 25.03
C ALA A 221 36.97 -16.29 23.83
N THR A 222 37.93 -17.22 23.88
CA THR A 222 38.87 -17.48 22.78
C THR A 222 38.42 -18.67 21.92
N VAL A 223 38.99 -18.78 20.71
CA VAL A 223 38.76 -19.96 19.83
C VAL A 223 39.23 -21.24 20.51
N ALA A 224 40.33 -21.20 21.26
CA ALA A 224 40.82 -22.35 22.00
C ALA A 224 39.85 -22.78 23.10
N ASP A 225 39.30 -21.82 23.85
CA ASP A 225 38.29 -22.10 24.89
C ASP A 225 37.01 -22.68 24.29
N ARG A 226 36.52 -22.12 23.18
CA ARG A 226 35.34 -22.66 22.47
C ARG A 226 35.57 -24.07 21.96
N ARG A 227 36.78 -24.41 21.55
CA ARG A 227 37.13 -25.76 21.09
C ARG A 227 37.13 -26.77 22.23
N SER A 228 37.67 -26.42 23.40
CA SER A 228 37.69 -27.32 24.55
C SER A 228 36.32 -27.43 25.23
N ALA A 229 35.51 -26.37 25.18
CA ALA A 229 34.19 -26.33 25.80
C ALA A 229 33.08 -26.95 24.94
N LEU A 230 33.34 -27.38 23.70
CA LEU A 230 32.29 -27.87 22.81
C LEU A 230 31.64 -29.16 23.35
N ARG A 231 30.30 -29.19 23.35
CA ARG A 231 29.49 -30.39 23.63
C ARG A 231 28.93 -30.99 22.34
N GLY A 232 28.59 -30.14 21.37
CA GLY A 232 27.99 -30.54 20.11
C GLY A 232 27.30 -29.38 19.40
N PHE A 233 26.37 -29.70 18.50
CA PHE A 233 25.65 -28.73 17.70
C PHE A 233 24.15 -29.02 17.68
N ALA A 234 23.36 -27.97 17.88
CA ALA A 234 21.96 -27.97 17.50
C ALA A 234 21.85 -27.64 16.01
N MET A 235 21.07 -28.42 15.27
CA MET A 235 21.05 -28.38 13.81
C MET A 235 19.61 -28.31 13.29
N VAL A 236 19.39 -27.46 12.30
CA VAL A 236 18.11 -27.36 11.58
C VAL A 236 18.38 -27.46 10.08
N VAL A 237 17.64 -28.34 9.40
CA VAL A 237 17.73 -28.59 7.96
C VAL A 237 16.49 -28.01 7.30
N PHE A 238 16.69 -27.21 6.26
CA PHE A 238 15.64 -26.51 5.52
C PHE A 238 15.53 -27.04 4.08
N GLN A 239 14.30 -27.12 3.58
CA GLN A 239 14.02 -27.38 2.16
C GLN A 239 14.01 -26.07 1.39
N SER A 240 14.92 -25.91 0.43
CA SER A 240 15.09 -24.64 -0.29
C SER A 240 13.83 -24.22 -1.05
N ASP A 241 13.10 -25.18 -1.65
CA ASP A 241 11.85 -24.92 -2.37
C ASP A 241 10.74 -24.39 -1.46
N ARG A 242 10.65 -24.91 -0.23
CA ARG A 242 9.63 -24.49 0.73
C ARG A 242 9.93 -23.13 1.34
N VAL A 243 11.19 -22.87 1.72
CA VAL A 243 11.61 -21.57 2.24
C VAL A 243 11.23 -20.47 1.26
N VAL A 244 11.55 -20.66 -0.02
CA VAL A 244 11.27 -19.68 -1.06
C VAL A 244 9.77 -19.55 -1.35
N ARG A 245 9.03 -20.66 -1.47
CA ARG A 245 7.57 -20.62 -1.68
C ARG A 245 6.83 -19.96 -0.52
N ARG A 246 7.25 -20.23 0.71
CA ARG A 246 6.64 -19.64 1.91
C ARG A 246 6.98 -18.15 2.04
N ALA A 247 8.17 -17.74 1.60
CA ALA A 247 8.54 -16.33 1.53
C ALA A 247 7.67 -15.55 0.53
N PHE A 248 7.34 -16.14 -0.62
CA PHE A 248 6.60 -15.44 -1.68
C PHE A 248 5.07 -15.68 -1.68
N GLY A 249 4.58 -16.65 -0.91
CA GLY A 249 3.17 -17.04 -0.86
C GLY A 249 2.66 -17.70 -2.15
N GLU A 250 1.35 -17.97 -2.22
CA GLU A 250 0.71 -18.62 -3.38
C GLU A 250 0.68 -17.72 -4.64
N GLN A 251 0.69 -16.40 -4.48
CA GLN A 251 0.73 -15.46 -5.60
C GLN A 251 2.04 -15.54 -6.40
N GLY A 252 3.11 -16.04 -5.77
CA GLY A 252 4.40 -16.30 -6.38
C GLY A 252 5.06 -15.06 -6.99
N LEU A 253 6.06 -15.30 -7.84
CA LEU A 253 6.78 -14.25 -8.55
C LEU A 253 6.08 -13.97 -9.89
N GLN A 254 5.26 -12.91 -9.94
CA GLN A 254 4.47 -12.56 -11.12
C GLN A 254 5.36 -12.22 -12.33
N GLY A 255 5.60 -13.21 -13.20
CA GLY A 255 6.38 -13.01 -14.43
C GLY A 255 7.88 -12.75 -14.18
N LEU A 256 8.41 -13.01 -12.99
CA LEU A 256 9.85 -12.90 -12.71
C LEU A 256 10.50 -14.28 -12.63
N ASN A 257 11.71 -14.37 -13.14
CA ASN A 257 12.62 -15.48 -12.86
C ASN A 257 13.41 -15.15 -11.60
N PHE A 258 13.75 -16.18 -10.82
CA PHE A 258 14.45 -16.01 -9.55
C PHE A 258 15.51 -17.09 -9.36
N ASN A 259 16.71 -16.66 -8.97
CA ASN A 259 17.76 -17.54 -8.50
C ASN A 259 18.26 -17.08 -7.14
N LEU A 260 18.46 -18.02 -6.23
CA LEU A 260 19.20 -17.82 -4.99
C LEU A 260 20.53 -18.56 -5.13
N VAL A 261 21.65 -17.85 -5.00
CA VAL A 261 22.99 -18.38 -5.26
C VAL A 261 23.97 -18.05 -4.14
N ASP A 262 24.95 -18.91 -3.93
CA ASP A 262 26.15 -18.61 -3.15
C ASP A 262 27.31 -18.37 -4.13
N PRO A 263 27.71 -17.10 -4.38
CA PRO A 263 28.74 -16.77 -5.35
C PRO A 263 30.12 -17.38 -5.02
N LYS A 264 30.39 -17.68 -3.75
CA LYS A 264 31.66 -18.24 -3.27
C LYS A 264 31.64 -19.77 -3.24
N ALA A 265 30.50 -20.40 -3.53
CA ALA A 265 30.39 -21.86 -3.63
C ALA A 265 30.95 -22.40 -4.96
N PRO A 266 31.42 -23.67 -4.97
CA PRO A 266 31.75 -24.39 -6.20
C PRO A 266 30.58 -24.42 -7.19
N GLU A 267 30.86 -24.52 -8.47
CA GLU A 267 29.84 -24.43 -9.53
C GLU A 267 28.67 -25.42 -9.35
N ALA A 268 28.97 -26.65 -8.90
CA ALA A 268 27.97 -27.68 -8.63
C ALA A 268 26.98 -27.34 -7.49
N THR A 269 27.37 -26.47 -6.55
CA THR A 269 26.56 -26.09 -5.37
C THR A 269 26.31 -24.58 -5.31
N ARG A 270 26.62 -23.85 -6.39
CA ARG A 270 26.43 -22.40 -6.49
C ARG A 270 24.96 -22.00 -6.46
N THR A 271 24.08 -22.80 -7.04
CA THR A 271 22.64 -22.51 -7.07
C THR A 271 21.95 -23.20 -5.90
N ILE A 272 21.42 -22.41 -4.98
CA ILE A 272 20.62 -22.88 -3.84
C ILE A 272 19.19 -23.17 -4.30
N PHE A 273 18.60 -22.24 -5.06
CA PHE A 273 17.26 -22.38 -5.61
C PHE A 273 17.18 -21.68 -6.97
N ARG A 274 16.38 -22.25 -7.88
CA ARG A 274 16.08 -21.67 -9.19
C ARG A 274 14.61 -21.86 -9.52
N GLN A 275 13.96 -20.77 -9.91
CA GLN A 275 12.64 -20.73 -10.50
C GLN A 275 12.69 -19.98 -11.82
N ALA A 276 12.37 -20.68 -12.90
CA ALA A 276 12.29 -20.13 -14.25
C ALA A 276 10.87 -20.28 -14.79
N SER A 277 10.34 -19.24 -15.43
CA SER A 277 9.10 -19.31 -16.19
C SER A 277 9.30 -20.21 -17.43
N THR A 278 8.34 -21.09 -17.71
CA THR A 278 8.42 -22.17 -18.73
C THR A 278 8.38 -21.71 -20.20
N GLN A 279 8.40 -20.40 -20.47
CA GLN A 279 8.41 -19.88 -21.84
C GLN A 279 9.76 -19.20 -22.14
N THR A 280 10.72 -19.99 -22.61
CA THR A 280 11.95 -19.48 -23.22
C THR A 280 11.76 -19.50 -24.74
N THR A 281 11.39 -18.37 -25.35
CA THR A 281 11.46 -18.23 -26.81
C THR A 281 12.56 -17.25 -27.14
N THR A 282 13.54 -17.76 -27.87
CA THR A 282 14.79 -17.12 -28.29
C THR A 282 14.65 -15.64 -28.67
N GLY A 283 15.47 -14.85 -27.96
CA GLY A 283 15.93 -13.49 -28.20
C GLY A 283 15.62 -12.83 -29.54
N LEU A 284 14.83 -11.76 -29.49
CA LEU A 284 15.03 -10.57 -30.33
C LEU A 284 14.34 -9.31 -29.74
N ARG A 285 14.22 -9.20 -28.41
CA ARG A 285 13.23 -8.28 -27.78
C ARG A 285 13.76 -7.09 -26.98
N LEU A 286 15.07 -6.94 -26.84
CA LEU A 286 15.66 -5.65 -26.41
C LEU A 286 17.13 -5.51 -26.84
N GLY A 287 17.72 -6.51 -27.51
CA GLY A 287 19.15 -6.57 -27.81
C GLY A 287 20.03 -6.56 -26.55
N VAL A 288 19.45 -6.91 -25.40
CA VAL A 288 20.08 -6.88 -24.08
C VAL A 288 19.76 -8.21 -23.40
N ASP A 289 20.78 -8.89 -22.89
CA ASP A 289 20.60 -10.18 -22.21
C ASP A 289 19.79 -9.97 -20.93
N ALA A 290 18.80 -10.85 -20.68
CA ALA A 290 18.04 -10.85 -19.43
C ALA A 290 18.94 -10.94 -18.17
N ALA A 291 20.17 -11.43 -18.34
CA ALA A 291 21.21 -11.44 -17.30
C ALA A 291 21.69 -10.03 -16.90
N THR A 292 21.68 -9.06 -17.82
CA THR A 292 22.14 -7.68 -17.55
C THR A 292 21.07 -6.78 -16.93
N LEU A 293 19.80 -7.19 -17.01
CA LEU A 293 18.68 -6.57 -16.31
C LEU A 293 18.47 -7.15 -14.91
N GLY A 294 19.28 -8.11 -14.47
CA GLY A 294 19.09 -8.77 -13.19
C GLY A 294 19.21 -7.81 -12.00
N VAL A 295 18.23 -7.81 -11.12
CA VAL A 295 18.29 -7.13 -9.82
C VAL A 295 18.87 -8.12 -8.82
N THR A 296 19.90 -7.71 -8.10
CA THR A 296 20.59 -8.58 -7.16
C THR A 296 20.70 -7.96 -5.79
N ASP A 297 20.32 -8.72 -4.77
CA ASP A 297 20.55 -8.37 -3.37
C ASP A 297 21.40 -9.43 -2.69
N THR A 298 22.13 -9.02 -1.65
CA THR A 298 23.03 -9.89 -0.89
C THR A 298 22.59 -10.02 0.56
N TYR A 299 22.68 -11.23 1.11
CA TYR A 299 22.27 -11.56 2.48
C TYR A 299 23.33 -12.40 3.16
N ASP A 300 23.46 -12.25 4.47
CA ASP A 300 24.30 -13.16 5.28
C ASP A 300 23.46 -14.30 5.85
N PHE A 301 23.75 -15.52 5.42
CA PHE A 301 23.18 -16.74 5.97
C PHE A 301 24.22 -17.48 6.82
N GLY A 302 24.36 -17.06 8.09
CA GLY A 302 25.24 -17.69 9.06
C GLY A 302 26.72 -17.69 8.62
N GLY A 303 27.25 -16.53 8.26
CA GLY A 303 28.62 -16.34 7.78
C GLY A 303 28.84 -16.78 6.32
N ARG A 304 27.77 -16.77 5.51
CA ARG A 304 27.82 -17.03 4.06
C ARG A 304 27.06 -15.93 3.34
N GLU A 305 27.73 -15.28 2.40
CA GLU A 305 27.12 -14.25 1.56
C GLU A 305 26.30 -14.92 0.45
N TRP A 306 24.99 -14.94 0.59
CA TRP A 306 24.06 -15.41 -0.43
C TRP A 306 23.58 -14.24 -1.28
N ARG A 307 23.25 -14.49 -2.54
CA ARG A 307 22.79 -13.48 -3.48
C ARG A 307 21.50 -13.93 -4.15
N THR A 308 20.50 -13.06 -4.17
CA THR A 308 19.32 -13.25 -5.01
C THR A 308 19.57 -12.61 -6.38
N VAL A 309 18.97 -13.19 -7.41
CA VAL A 309 19.01 -12.67 -8.77
C VAL A 309 17.61 -12.76 -9.33
N PHE A 310 16.93 -11.62 -9.40
CA PHE A 310 15.63 -11.47 -10.04
C PHE A 310 15.85 -11.02 -11.48
N SER A 311 15.31 -11.74 -12.45
CA SER A 311 15.38 -11.35 -13.86
C SER A 311 13.99 -11.38 -14.50
N PRO A 312 13.71 -10.50 -15.47
CA PRO A 312 12.40 -10.44 -16.08
C PRO A 312 12.17 -11.68 -16.95
N SER A 313 10.96 -12.26 -16.92
CA SER A 313 10.57 -13.28 -17.90
C SER A 313 10.15 -12.65 -19.23
N ASP A 314 10.03 -13.48 -20.27
CA ASP A 314 9.50 -13.07 -21.58
C ASP A 314 8.06 -12.53 -21.50
N ALA A 315 7.25 -13.01 -20.55
CA ALA A 315 5.90 -12.52 -20.33
C ALA A 315 5.92 -11.11 -19.70
N TYR A 316 6.81 -10.89 -18.74
CA TYR A 316 6.97 -9.60 -18.07
C TYR A 316 7.48 -8.51 -19.03
N LEU A 317 8.48 -8.81 -19.85
CA LEU A 317 8.96 -7.86 -20.86
C LEU A 317 7.86 -7.51 -21.87
N ARG A 318 7.02 -8.49 -22.27
CA ARG A 318 5.89 -8.24 -23.19
C ARG A 318 4.82 -7.33 -22.60
N ALA A 319 4.54 -7.46 -21.30
CA ALA A 319 3.54 -6.64 -20.64
C ALA A 319 4.03 -5.20 -20.41
N ASN A 320 5.35 -5.00 -20.30
CA ASN A 320 5.91 -3.76 -19.79
C ASN A 320 6.73 -2.94 -20.81
N ASP A 321 7.04 -3.49 -21.98
CA ASP A 321 7.68 -2.76 -23.09
C ASP A 321 6.62 -2.07 -23.97
N SER A 322 6.61 -0.73 -23.97
CA SER A 322 5.63 0.06 -24.72
C SER A 322 5.84 0.04 -26.24
N ARG A 323 7.01 -0.34 -26.74
CA ARG A 323 7.40 -0.37 -28.18
C ARG A 323 7.23 0.93 -28.97
N VAL A 324 6.76 2.01 -28.35
CA VAL A 324 6.45 3.27 -29.04
C VAL A 324 7.68 3.85 -29.74
N TYR A 325 8.87 3.66 -29.16
CA TYR A 325 10.14 4.13 -29.73
C TYR A 325 10.47 3.51 -31.09
N TRP A 326 9.93 2.33 -31.43
CA TRP A 326 10.09 1.73 -32.77
C TRP A 326 9.43 2.54 -33.88
N LEU A 327 8.42 3.35 -33.57
CA LEU A 327 7.74 4.22 -34.54
C LEU A 327 8.63 5.38 -35.02
N VAL A 328 9.70 5.70 -34.28
CA VAL A 328 10.64 6.77 -34.66
C VAL A 328 11.41 6.43 -35.93
N LEU A 329 11.76 5.17 -36.15
CA LEU A 329 12.50 4.77 -37.35
C LEU A 329 11.70 5.02 -38.65
N PRO A 330 10.47 4.48 -38.84
CA PRO A 330 9.69 4.76 -40.04
C PRO A 330 9.24 6.23 -40.12
N GLY A 331 8.91 6.87 -38.99
CA GLY A 331 8.51 8.28 -38.94
C GLY A 331 9.65 9.23 -39.34
N GLY A 332 10.85 9.03 -38.80
CA GLY A 332 12.04 9.82 -39.12
C GLY A 332 12.51 9.61 -40.56
N LEU A 333 12.42 8.38 -41.08
CA LEU A 333 12.69 8.08 -42.49
C LEU A 333 11.71 8.83 -43.41
N LEU A 334 10.41 8.78 -43.11
CA LEU A 334 9.38 9.47 -43.88
C LEU A 334 9.60 10.99 -43.87
N LEU A 335 9.87 11.57 -42.71
CA LEU A 335 10.15 13.01 -42.57
C LEU A 335 11.38 13.42 -43.38
N THR A 336 12.45 12.62 -43.33
CA THR A 336 13.69 12.87 -44.08
C THR A 336 13.43 12.83 -45.59
N LEU A 337 12.60 11.89 -46.07
CA LEU A 337 12.20 11.81 -47.48
C LEU A 337 11.36 13.02 -47.93
N ILE A 338 10.37 13.43 -47.12
CA ILE A 338 9.53 14.60 -47.40
C ILE A 338 10.38 15.87 -47.47
N LEU A 339 11.26 16.10 -46.50
CA LEU A 339 12.13 17.27 -46.46
C LEU A 339 13.07 17.32 -47.67
N THR A 340 13.64 16.17 -48.03
CA THR A 340 14.52 16.06 -49.21
C THR A 340 13.75 16.33 -50.51
N ALA A 341 12.52 15.84 -50.63
CA ALA A 341 11.65 16.08 -51.77
C ALA A 341 11.22 17.56 -51.87
N TYR A 342 10.87 18.19 -50.74
CA TYR A 342 10.53 19.60 -50.67
C TYR A 342 11.70 20.49 -51.11
N LEU A 343 12.90 20.26 -50.59
CA LEU A 343 14.09 21.02 -50.98
C LEU A 343 14.37 20.87 -52.48
N ARG A 344 14.21 19.66 -53.03
CA ARG A 344 14.33 19.41 -54.47
C ARG A 344 13.33 20.24 -55.29
N ALA A 345 12.07 20.26 -54.86
CA ALA A 345 11.02 21.02 -55.51
C ALA A 345 11.26 22.52 -55.43
N SER A 346 11.67 23.03 -54.26
CA SER A 346 11.97 24.45 -54.03
C SER A 346 13.10 24.94 -54.95
N PHE A 347 14.20 24.21 -55.03
CA PHE A 347 15.30 24.55 -55.96
C PHE A 347 14.83 24.55 -57.42
N SER A 348 13.92 23.66 -57.81
CA SER A 348 13.38 23.63 -59.18
C SER A 348 12.46 24.81 -59.50
N LEU A 349 11.73 25.33 -58.51
CA LEU A 349 10.79 26.43 -58.67
C LEU A 349 11.52 27.77 -58.78
N GLN A 350 12.56 27.97 -57.97
CA GLN A 350 13.37 29.19 -57.97
C GLN A 350 14.03 29.41 -59.34
N SER A 351 14.55 28.35 -59.96
CA SER A 351 15.10 28.44 -61.32
C SER A 351 14.06 28.76 -62.41
N ARG A 352 12.77 28.53 -62.18
CA ARG A 352 11.69 28.86 -63.13
C ARG A 352 11.22 30.32 -63.00
N LEU A 353 11.19 30.84 -61.77
CA LEU A 353 10.70 32.19 -61.48
C LEU A 353 11.64 33.27 -62.02
N GLU A 354 12.96 33.06 -61.90
CA GLU A 354 13.98 33.97 -62.43
C GLU A 354 13.87 34.16 -63.96
N ALA A 355 13.38 33.15 -64.68
CA ALA A 355 13.17 33.24 -66.12
C ALA A 355 11.96 34.11 -66.52
N GLN A 356 10.93 34.21 -65.66
CA GLN A 356 9.69 34.95 -65.97
C GLN A 356 9.75 36.45 -65.63
N VAL A 357 10.53 36.84 -64.62
CA VAL A 357 10.66 38.26 -64.20
C VAL A 357 11.35 39.12 -65.27
N ALA A 358 12.22 38.52 -66.08
CA ALA A 358 12.91 39.22 -67.16
C ALA A 358 11.97 39.70 -68.29
N GLU A 359 10.83 39.04 -68.49
CA GLU A 359 9.93 39.30 -69.63
C GLU A 359 8.93 40.44 -69.37
N ARG A 360 8.48 40.64 -68.12
CA ARG A 360 7.41 41.61 -67.77
C ARG A 360 7.86 43.07 -67.63
N THR A 361 9.15 43.33 -67.46
CA THR A 361 9.65 44.68 -67.16
C THR A 361 9.52 45.65 -68.35
N GLN A 362 9.36 45.13 -69.56
CA GLN A 362 9.41 45.92 -70.80
C GLN A 362 8.06 46.53 -71.23
N LEU A 363 6.93 46.08 -70.67
CA LEU A 363 5.59 46.40 -71.18
C LEU A 363 4.87 47.56 -70.44
N LEU A 364 5.40 48.01 -69.28
CA LEU A 364 4.71 48.93 -68.36
C LEU A 364 4.93 50.44 -68.59
N GLN A 365 5.79 50.87 -69.53
CA GLN A 365 6.25 52.27 -69.60
C GLN A 365 5.39 53.23 -70.44
N GLN A 366 4.41 52.79 -71.23
CA GLN A 366 3.82 53.65 -72.28
C GLN A 366 2.44 54.28 -72.01
N GLU A 367 1.63 53.89 -71.02
CA GLU A 367 0.21 54.33 -70.96
C GLU A 367 -0.15 55.48 -69.98
N THR A 368 0.77 56.06 -69.22
CA THR A 368 0.40 56.70 -67.92
C THR A 368 0.18 58.24 -67.89
N LEU A 369 0.12 58.99 -69.01
CA LEU A 369 0.32 60.47 -68.96
C LEU A 369 -0.89 61.41 -69.18
N ARG A 370 -2.04 61.02 -69.77
CA ARG A 370 -3.12 61.99 -70.11
C ARG A 370 -4.41 61.95 -69.28
N VAL A 371 -4.64 60.96 -68.42
CA VAL A 371 -5.87 60.86 -67.59
C VAL A 371 -5.77 61.68 -66.27
N ARG A 372 -4.66 62.41 -66.09
CA ARG A 372 -4.13 62.71 -64.76
C ARG A 372 -4.80 63.89 -64.03
N GLU A 373 -5.12 65.03 -64.65
CA GLU A 373 -5.37 66.25 -63.85
C GLU A 373 -6.83 66.51 -63.39
N SER A 374 -7.87 66.26 -64.18
CA SER A 374 -9.27 66.54 -63.74
C SER A 374 -9.90 65.40 -62.93
N ALA A 375 -9.42 64.15 -63.08
CA ALA A 375 -9.81 63.07 -62.20
C ALA A 375 -9.27 63.29 -60.78
N GLU A 376 -8.06 63.85 -60.65
CA GLU A 376 -7.29 63.89 -59.40
C GLU A 376 -8.01 64.56 -58.21
N ARG A 377 -8.90 65.54 -58.38
CA ARG A 377 -9.54 66.22 -57.23
C ARG A 377 -10.71 65.43 -56.61
N TYR A 378 -11.62 64.90 -57.43
CA TYR A 378 -12.74 64.07 -56.98
C TYR A 378 -12.26 62.65 -56.63
N ARG A 379 -11.27 62.15 -57.39
CA ARG A 379 -10.48 60.97 -57.08
C ARG A 379 -9.83 61.12 -55.70
N THR A 380 -9.14 62.21 -55.38
CA THR A 380 -8.46 62.30 -54.06
C THR A 380 -9.42 62.19 -52.85
N LEU A 381 -10.65 62.71 -52.91
CA LEU A 381 -11.61 62.62 -51.79
C LEU A 381 -12.30 61.25 -51.69
N PHE A 382 -12.68 60.66 -52.82
CA PHE A 382 -13.25 59.31 -52.87
C PHE A 382 -12.17 58.25 -52.61
N GLU A 383 -10.94 58.47 -53.08
CA GLU A 383 -9.80 57.56 -52.92
C GLU A 383 -9.13 57.60 -51.56
N ARG A 384 -9.09 58.75 -50.89
CA ARG A 384 -8.47 58.87 -49.56
C ARG A 384 -9.46 58.69 -48.41
N ALA A 385 -10.70 58.32 -48.68
CA ALA A 385 -11.64 57.94 -47.63
C ALA A 385 -11.13 56.67 -46.92
N PRO A 386 -11.14 56.61 -45.57
CA PRO A 386 -10.60 55.47 -44.81
C PRO A 386 -11.47 54.20 -44.91
N GLU A 387 -12.69 54.31 -45.45
CA GLU A 387 -13.64 53.21 -45.62
C GLU A 387 -13.74 52.78 -47.09
N ALA A 388 -14.03 51.49 -47.32
CA ALA A 388 -14.29 50.96 -48.65
C ALA A 388 -15.68 51.39 -49.13
N LEU A 389 -15.73 52.24 -50.14
CA LEU A 389 -16.96 52.81 -50.68
C LEU A 389 -17.23 52.30 -52.09
N PHE A 390 -18.50 52.12 -52.42
CA PHE A 390 -18.99 51.81 -53.76
C PHE A 390 -20.23 52.62 -54.11
N ILE A 391 -20.52 52.66 -55.40
CA ILE A 391 -21.74 53.15 -56.00
C ILE A 391 -22.25 52.06 -56.92
N LEU A 392 -23.50 51.68 -56.77
CA LEU A 392 -24.20 50.66 -57.54
C LEU A 392 -25.24 51.34 -58.44
N ASP A 393 -25.21 51.02 -59.73
CA ASP A 393 -26.28 51.36 -60.67
C ASP A 393 -27.29 50.21 -60.68
N VAL A 394 -28.46 50.46 -60.10
CA VAL A 394 -29.48 49.43 -59.90
C VAL A 394 -30.20 49.10 -61.21
N ASP A 395 -30.35 50.09 -62.11
CA ASP A 395 -31.04 49.93 -63.38
C ASP A 395 -30.26 49.04 -64.34
N ALA A 396 -28.94 49.24 -64.39
CA ALA A 396 -28.04 48.44 -65.23
C ALA A 396 -27.53 47.19 -64.51
N TRP A 397 -27.78 47.07 -63.20
CA TRP A 397 -27.29 46.00 -62.34
C TRP A 397 -25.77 45.82 -62.43
N VAL A 398 -25.02 46.90 -62.17
CA VAL A 398 -23.56 46.95 -62.23
C VAL A 398 -22.99 47.94 -61.21
N TRP A 399 -21.76 47.75 -60.74
CA TRP A 399 -21.17 48.78 -59.88
C TRP A 399 -20.69 49.96 -60.73
N ALA A 400 -21.19 51.15 -60.41
CA ALA A 400 -20.90 52.39 -61.12
C ALA A 400 -19.57 53.03 -60.70
N ALA A 401 -19.21 52.92 -59.41
CA ALA A 401 -17.92 53.39 -58.90
C ALA A 401 -17.51 52.59 -57.65
N ALA A 402 -16.22 52.48 -57.37
CA ALA A 402 -15.68 51.96 -56.12
C ALA A 402 -14.35 52.66 -55.82
N ASN A 403 -13.96 52.79 -54.56
CA ASN A 403 -12.69 53.44 -54.20
C ASN A 403 -11.54 52.44 -53.96
N PRO A 404 -10.26 52.87 -53.94
CA PRO A 404 -9.10 52.03 -53.68
C PRO A 404 -9.23 51.21 -52.41
N LYS A 405 -9.88 51.74 -51.37
CA LYS A 405 -10.12 50.95 -50.16
C LYS A 405 -11.10 49.80 -50.41
N ALA A 406 -12.10 49.97 -51.28
CA ALA A 406 -12.99 48.90 -51.73
C ALA A 406 -12.30 47.85 -52.58
N SER A 407 -11.36 48.23 -53.45
CA SER A 407 -10.55 47.23 -54.16
C SER A 407 -9.50 46.56 -53.28
N GLU A 408 -8.86 47.29 -52.36
CA GLU A 408 -7.97 46.70 -51.35
C GLU A 408 -8.73 45.67 -50.51
N LEU A 409 -9.99 45.98 -50.21
CA LEU A 409 -10.87 45.10 -49.47
C LEU A 409 -11.33 43.89 -50.29
N THR A 410 -11.89 44.09 -51.49
CA THR A 410 -12.45 43.01 -52.31
C THR A 410 -11.41 42.30 -53.16
N GLY A 411 -10.21 42.84 -53.39
CA GLY A 411 -9.11 42.26 -54.19
C GLY A 411 -9.37 42.13 -55.69
N TYR A 412 -10.64 41.96 -56.06
CA TYR A 412 -11.17 42.42 -57.34
C TYR A 412 -10.60 43.82 -57.55
N PRO A 413 -9.69 43.99 -58.53
CA PRO A 413 -9.26 45.31 -58.97
C PRO A 413 -10.53 46.09 -59.24
N LEU A 414 -10.55 47.35 -58.86
CA LEU A 414 -11.68 48.26 -58.98
C LEU A 414 -12.56 47.98 -60.22
N ASP A 415 -11.95 47.66 -61.36
CA ASP A 415 -12.64 47.30 -62.61
C ASP A 415 -13.35 45.95 -62.65
N THR A 416 -12.73 44.88 -62.12
CA THR A 416 -13.38 43.57 -62.05
C THR A 416 -14.59 43.67 -61.17
N LEU A 417 -14.44 44.43 -60.09
CA LEU A 417 -15.54 44.77 -59.22
C LEU A 417 -16.65 45.46 -60.02
N LEU A 418 -16.36 46.56 -60.72
CA LEU A 418 -17.35 47.35 -61.49
C LEU A 418 -18.17 46.59 -62.54
N LYS A 419 -17.66 45.48 -63.05
CA LYS A 419 -18.30 44.72 -64.15
C LYS A 419 -18.96 43.43 -63.71
N MET A 420 -18.61 42.93 -62.54
CA MET A 420 -19.34 41.81 -61.99
C MET A 420 -20.78 42.26 -61.77
N ALA A 421 -21.72 41.41 -62.17
CA ALA A 421 -23.07 41.56 -61.67
C ALA A 421 -22.94 41.69 -60.14
N PRO A 422 -23.56 42.71 -59.52
CA PRO A 422 -23.35 43.05 -58.12
C PRO A 422 -23.47 41.86 -57.16
N GLY A 423 -24.27 40.85 -57.49
CA GLY A 423 -24.34 39.61 -56.72
C GLY A 423 -23.08 38.71 -56.75
N LEU A 424 -22.29 38.68 -57.82
CA LEU A 424 -21.18 37.74 -58.01
C LEU A 424 -19.95 38.03 -57.15
N ILE A 425 -19.79 39.28 -56.69
CA ILE A 425 -18.69 39.64 -55.78
C ILE A 425 -18.97 39.12 -54.38
N TYR A 426 -20.18 38.63 -54.16
CA TYR A 426 -20.56 37.89 -52.99
C TYR A 426 -20.61 36.39 -53.34
N ALA A 427 -20.50 35.54 -52.32
CA ALA A 427 -20.78 34.12 -52.52
C ALA A 427 -22.24 33.92 -52.98
N GLY A 428 -22.46 33.02 -53.96
CA GLY A 428 -23.79 32.79 -54.55
C GLY A 428 -24.89 32.44 -53.54
N ILE A 429 -24.51 31.78 -52.44
CA ILE A 429 -25.33 31.58 -51.25
C ILE A 429 -24.58 32.20 -50.07
N GLN A 430 -25.27 33.04 -49.28
CA GLN A 430 -24.69 33.70 -48.11
C GLN A 430 -24.76 32.82 -46.87
N ALA A 431 -24.10 33.23 -45.78
CA ALA A 431 -24.03 32.43 -44.55
C ALA A 431 -25.40 32.19 -43.88
N ASP A 432 -26.41 33.02 -44.19
CA ASP A 432 -27.80 32.89 -43.75
C ASP A 432 -28.65 31.96 -44.64
N GLY A 433 -28.04 31.34 -45.66
CA GLY A 433 -28.68 30.39 -46.58
C GLY A 433 -29.46 31.03 -47.73
N GLN A 434 -29.53 32.36 -47.80
CA GLN A 434 -30.22 33.06 -48.88
C GLN A 434 -29.36 33.12 -50.15
N GLU A 435 -30.02 33.00 -51.31
CA GLU A 435 -29.39 33.23 -52.61
C GLU A 435 -29.15 34.73 -52.80
N ILE A 436 -27.93 35.09 -53.21
CA ILE A 436 -27.50 36.49 -53.23
C ILE A 436 -28.39 37.38 -54.09
N THR A 437 -28.85 36.86 -55.24
CA THR A 437 -29.57 37.63 -56.24
C THR A 437 -30.90 38.16 -55.69
N GLU A 438 -31.67 37.33 -54.97
CA GLU A 438 -32.96 37.72 -54.40
C GLU A 438 -32.80 38.70 -53.23
N SER A 439 -31.86 38.39 -52.32
CA SER A 439 -31.59 39.22 -51.14
C SER A 439 -31.14 40.63 -51.54
N MET A 440 -30.33 40.72 -52.59
CA MET A 440 -29.78 41.99 -53.07
C MET A 440 -30.84 42.87 -53.76
N HIS A 441 -31.76 42.27 -54.54
CA HIS A 441 -32.90 43.02 -55.10
C HIS A 441 -33.80 43.59 -54.00
N ALA A 442 -34.17 42.79 -52.99
CA ALA A 442 -35.04 43.25 -51.90
C ALA A 442 -34.42 44.41 -51.08
N ASN A 443 -33.11 44.32 -50.80
CA ASN A 443 -32.40 45.38 -50.09
C ASN A 443 -32.28 46.66 -50.93
N ASN A 444 -32.05 46.54 -52.24
CA ASN A 444 -31.91 47.71 -53.11
C ASN A 444 -33.23 48.50 -53.25
N GLU A 445 -34.38 47.83 -53.35
CA GLU A 445 -35.68 48.51 -53.42
C GLU A 445 -36.00 49.31 -52.14
N ARG A 446 -35.72 48.75 -50.97
CA ARG A 446 -35.87 49.46 -49.68
C ARG A 446 -34.98 50.70 -49.60
N VAL A 447 -33.73 50.57 -50.05
CA VAL A 447 -32.79 51.70 -50.09
C VAL A 447 -33.28 52.78 -51.06
N LEU A 448 -33.83 52.41 -52.21
CA LEU A 448 -34.38 53.37 -53.18
C LEU A 448 -35.65 54.09 -52.67
N ALA A 449 -36.44 53.44 -51.81
CA ALA A 449 -37.58 54.04 -51.12
C ALA A 449 -37.18 55.06 -50.03
N GLY A 450 -35.89 55.15 -49.69
CA GLY A 450 -35.32 56.14 -48.78
C GLY A 450 -34.86 55.58 -47.43
N GLU A 451 -34.86 54.26 -47.23
CA GLU A 451 -34.37 53.62 -46.01
C GLU A 451 -32.85 53.41 -46.04
N GLU A 452 -32.15 53.58 -44.91
CA GLU A 452 -30.73 53.25 -44.78
C GLU A 452 -30.56 51.85 -44.15
N LEU A 453 -29.78 50.97 -44.78
CA LEU A 453 -29.65 49.56 -44.36
C LEU A 453 -28.21 49.19 -43.96
N THR A 454 -28.08 48.28 -42.97
CA THR A 454 -26.80 47.69 -42.52
C THR A 454 -26.94 46.18 -42.30
N PHE A 455 -26.06 45.36 -42.87
CA PHE A 455 -26.10 43.89 -42.78
C PHE A 455 -24.76 43.23 -43.16
N GLU A 456 -24.50 41.98 -42.74
CA GLU A 456 -23.22 41.28 -43.01
C GLU A 456 -23.27 40.44 -44.30
N ARG A 457 -22.20 40.47 -45.09
CA ARG A 457 -22.03 39.68 -46.31
C ARG A 457 -20.61 39.20 -46.51
N THR A 458 -20.49 38.01 -47.08
CA THR A 458 -19.20 37.47 -47.50
C THR A 458 -18.97 37.87 -48.95
N LEU A 459 -17.99 38.76 -49.14
CA LEU A 459 -17.46 39.04 -50.45
C LEU A 459 -16.44 37.97 -50.80
N VAL A 460 -16.55 37.40 -51.98
CA VAL A 460 -15.45 36.66 -52.58
C VAL A 460 -14.48 37.72 -53.09
N ARG A 461 -13.19 37.49 -52.99
CA ARG A 461 -12.17 38.34 -53.58
C ARG A 461 -11.73 37.73 -54.90
N ALA A 462 -10.99 38.48 -55.70
CA ALA A 462 -10.52 37.99 -56.99
C ALA A 462 -9.67 36.72 -56.92
N ASP A 463 -8.87 36.57 -55.87
CA ASP A 463 -8.06 35.38 -55.64
C ASP A 463 -8.90 34.17 -55.19
N GLY A 464 -10.22 34.33 -55.17
CA GLY A 464 -11.17 33.36 -54.63
C GLY A 464 -11.18 33.31 -53.10
N SER A 465 -10.31 34.06 -52.42
CA SER A 465 -10.35 34.18 -50.97
C SER A 465 -11.58 34.99 -50.57
N SER A 466 -12.25 34.63 -49.49
CA SER A 466 -13.41 35.39 -49.03
C SER A 466 -13.03 36.40 -47.95
N VAL A 467 -13.73 37.52 -47.91
CA VAL A 467 -13.69 38.52 -46.85
C VAL A 467 -15.08 38.74 -46.29
N LEU A 468 -15.18 38.83 -44.96
CA LEU A 468 -16.45 39.14 -44.34
C LEU A 468 -16.54 40.64 -44.11
N CYS A 469 -17.61 41.24 -44.62
CA CYS A 469 -17.83 42.66 -44.47
C CYS A 469 -19.23 42.97 -43.94
N GLU A 470 -19.31 44.02 -43.14
CA GLU A 470 -20.56 44.72 -42.87
C GLU A 470 -20.82 45.68 -44.03
N VAL A 471 -21.97 45.56 -44.67
CA VAL A 471 -22.42 46.40 -45.79
C VAL A 471 -23.39 47.43 -45.25
N ARG A 472 -23.15 48.71 -45.57
CA ARG A 472 -24.12 49.80 -45.36
C ARG A 472 -24.52 50.39 -46.70
N ALA A 473 -25.80 50.64 -46.92
CA ALA A 473 -26.29 51.11 -48.21
C ALA A 473 -27.33 52.24 -48.06
N VAL A 474 -27.18 53.28 -48.87
CA VAL A 474 -28.01 54.48 -48.90
C VAL A 474 -28.23 54.97 -50.34
N ARG A 475 -29.34 55.63 -50.63
CA ARG A 475 -29.63 56.14 -51.98
C ARG A 475 -28.73 57.32 -52.37
N LEU A 476 -28.22 57.32 -53.60
CA LEU A 476 -27.47 58.44 -54.19
C LEU A 476 -28.35 59.19 -55.22
N PRO A 477 -28.66 60.48 -55.00
CA PRO A 477 -29.49 61.23 -55.95
C PRO A 477 -28.77 61.45 -57.30
N ASP A 478 -29.34 60.94 -58.40
CA ASP A 478 -28.92 61.20 -59.77
C ASP A 478 -30.18 61.46 -60.64
N PRO A 479 -30.16 62.45 -61.56
CA PRO A 479 -31.33 62.85 -62.35
C PRO A 479 -31.68 61.87 -63.47
N THR A 480 -30.79 60.92 -63.80
CA THR A 480 -30.92 60.01 -64.95
C THR A 480 -30.85 58.53 -64.60
N ARG A 481 -30.21 58.16 -63.48
CA ARG A 481 -29.98 56.76 -63.07
C ARG A 481 -30.37 56.52 -61.62
N ARG A 482 -30.79 55.30 -61.27
CA ARG A 482 -31.03 54.91 -59.88
C ARG A 482 -29.74 54.37 -59.25
N LEU A 483 -29.05 55.25 -58.54
CA LEU A 483 -27.77 54.95 -57.90
C LEU A 483 -27.90 54.71 -56.39
N ILE A 484 -27.15 53.75 -55.87
CA ILE A 484 -27.00 53.47 -54.44
C ILE A 484 -25.53 53.65 -54.06
N ARG A 485 -25.25 54.45 -53.04
CA ARG A 485 -23.92 54.49 -52.42
C ARG A 485 -23.90 53.50 -51.28
N GLY A 486 -22.89 52.65 -51.21
CA GLY A 486 -22.67 51.84 -50.04
C GLY A 486 -21.22 51.79 -49.59
N SER A 487 -21.03 51.22 -48.42
CA SER A 487 -19.71 50.99 -47.84
C SER A 487 -19.59 49.56 -47.37
N PHE A 488 -18.39 49.01 -47.54
CA PHE A 488 -17.98 47.74 -46.99
C PHE A 488 -17.02 48.02 -45.83
N ILE A 489 -17.28 47.42 -44.68
CA ILE A 489 -16.39 47.51 -43.53
C ILE A 489 -15.84 46.12 -43.28
N ASP A 490 -14.52 45.95 -43.41
CA ASP A 490 -13.87 44.68 -43.11
C ASP A 490 -14.04 44.35 -41.63
N ILE A 491 -14.75 43.27 -41.33
CA ILE A 491 -14.87 42.74 -39.97
C ILE A 491 -14.08 41.44 -39.81
N THR A 492 -13.24 41.07 -40.79
CA THR A 492 -12.45 39.83 -40.80
C THR A 492 -11.47 39.79 -39.64
N GLU A 493 -10.79 40.89 -39.29
CA GLU A 493 -9.91 40.92 -38.12
C GLU A 493 -10.70 40.80 -36.81
N ARG A 494 -11.84 41.51 -36.69
CA ARG A 494 -12.73 41.42 -35.53
C ARG A 494 -13.29 40.00 -35.34
N ARG A 495 -13.67 39.32 -36.43
CA ARG A 495 -14.08 37.91 -36.43
C ARG A 495 -12.89 36.96 -36.21
N ARG A 496 -11.70 37.26 -36.73
CA ARG A 496 -10.47 36.51 -36.50
C ARG A 496 -10.10 36.54 -35.02
N VAL A 497 -10.18 37.70 -34.37
CA VAL A 497 -9.96 37.86 -32.92
C VAL A 497 -11.02 37.09 -32.11
N GLN A 498 -12.29 37.12 -32.51
CA GLN A 498 -13.32 36.27 -31.87
C GLN A 498 -13.06 34.77 -32.06
N LYS A 499 -12.60 34.35 -33.24
CA LYS A 499 -12.25 32.95 -33.53
C LYS A 499 -10.96 32.52 -32.82
N GLU A 500 -9.98 33.42 -32.71
CA GLU A 500 -8.74 33.24 -31.96
C GLU A 500 -9.04 33.15 -30.46
N LEU A 501 -9.98 33.96 -29.94
CA LEU A 501 -10.50 33.85 -28.58
C LEU A 501 -11.23 32.52 -28.34
N ALA A 502 -12.03 32.05 -29.30
CA ALA A 502 -12.67 30.74 -29.23
C ALA A 502 -11.65 29.58 -29.27
N ALA A 503 -10.63 29.65 -30.13
CA ALA A 503 -9.53 28.68 -30.17
C ALA A 503 -8.67 28.73 -28.90
N HIS A 504 -8.47 29.92 -28.32
CA HIS A 504 -7.83 30.07 -27.01
C HIS A 504 -8.68 29.44 -25.91
N ARG A 505 -10.01 29.61 -25.95
CA ARG A 505 -10.93 28.98 -25.00
C ARG A 505 -10.90 27.44 -25.11
N GLU A 506 -10.92 26.90 -26.32
CA GLU A 506 -10.79 25.45 -26.56
C GLU A 506 -9.43 24.92 -26.08
N ARG A 507 -8.32 25.63 -26.38
CA ARG A 507 -6.99 25.29 -25.86
C ARG A 507 -6.92 25.37 -24.33
N LEU A 508 -7.59 26.34 -23.71
CA LEU A 508 -7.70 26.43 -22.25
C LEU A 508 -8.53 25.28 -21.67
N GLU A 509 -9.63 24.90 -22.32
CA GLU A 509 -10.46 23.75 -21.93
C GLU A 509 -9.66 22.44 -22.05
N GLU A 510 -8.87 22.26 -23.11
CA GLU A 510 -7.93 21.14 -23.24
C GLU A 510 -6.86 21.13 -22.16
N LEU A 511 -6.27 22.31 -21.86
CA LEU A 511 -5.26 22.44 -20.81
C LEU A 511 -5.86 22.14 -19.43
N VAL A 512 -7.07 22.64 -19.14
CA VAL A 512 -7.81 22.35 -17.91
C VAL A 512 -8.14 20.86 -17.85
N ALA A 513 -8.58 20.24 -18.94
CA ALA A 513 -8.85 18.80 -18.99
C ALA A 513 -7.59 17.96 -18.77
N ALA A 514 -6.47 18.33 -19.40
CA ALA A 514 -5.17 17.69 -19.21
C ALA A 514 -4.66 17.84 -17.76
N ARG A 515 -4.77 19.03 -17.19
CA ARG A 515 -4.38 19.32 -15.79
C ARG A 515 -5.29 18.61 -14.79
N THR A 516 -6.58 18.51 -15.10
CA THR A 516 -7.56 17.74 -14.31
C THR A 516 -7.24 16.25 -14.35
N ARG A 517 -6.87 15.69 -15.51
CA ARG A 517 -6.41 14.29 -15.61
C ARG A 517 -5.11 14.06 -14.84
N ALA A 518 -4.14 14.97 -14.94
CA ALA A 518 -2.89 14.89 -14.19
C ALA A 518 -3.12 14.97 -12.67
N LEU A 519 -3.97 15.90 -12.20
CA LEU A 519 -4.38 16.02 -10.80
C LEU A 519 -5.10 14.76 -10.31
N LYS A 520 -6.03 14.21 -11.09
CA LYS A 520 -6.70 12.94 -10.75
C LYS A 520 -5.70 11.78 -10.66
N ALA A 521 -4.71 11.72 -11.54
CA ALA A 521 -3.67 10.69 -11.48
C ALA A 521 -2.79 10.82 -10.22
N VAL A 522 -2.41 12.05 -9.84
CA VAL A 522 -1.67 12.31 -8.59
C VAL A 522 -2.50 11.98 -7.36
N LEU A 523 -3.78 12.38 -7.32
CA LEU A 523 -4.70 12.03 -6.24
C LEU A 523 -4.87 10.51 -6.11
N TYR A 524 -5.07 9.81 -7.23
CA TYR A 524 -5.16 8.35 -7.23
C TYR A 524 -3.87 7.69 -6.72
N GLN A 525 -2.70 8.23 -7.07
CA GLN A 525 -1.41 7.76 -6.52
C GLN A 525 -1.29 8.02 -5.01
N ALA A 526 -1.74 9.19 -4.53
CA ALA A 526 -1.73 9.51 -3.10
C ALA A 526 -2.70 8.62 -2.31
N GLU A 527 -3.91 8.39 -2.82
CA GLU A 527 -4.91 7.51 -2.19
C GLU A 527 -4.46 6.06 -2.16
N THR A 528 -3.91 5.55 -3.27
CA THR A 528 -3.39 4.17 -3.31
C THR A 528 -2.20 3.98 -2.38
N ALA A 529 -1.31 4.97 -2.27
CA ALA A 529 -0.22 4.96 -1.28
C ALA A 529 -0.76 4.98 0.16
N ASN A 530 -1.81 5.78 0.44
CA ASN A 530 -2.38 5.88 1.78
C ASN A 530 -3.15 4.61 2.18
N GLN A 531 -3.86 3.99 1.24
CA GLN A 531 -4.48 2.68 1.44
C GLN A 531 -3.43 1.59 1.67
N ALA A 532 -2.35 1.56 0.88
CA ALA A 532 -1.25 0.61 1.07
C ALA A 532 -0.59 0.77 2.45
N LYS A 533 -0.35 2.01 2.90
CA LYS A 533 0.16 2.33 4.25
C LYS A 533 -0.79 1.81 5.35
N SER A 534 -2.09 2.00 5.18
CA SER A 534 -3.11 1.56 6.15
C SER A 534 -3.21 0.04 6.24
N THR A 535 -3.21 -0.65 5.10
CA THR A 535 -3.23 -2.12 5.03
C THR A 535 -1.93 -2.72 5.58
N PHE A 536 -0.78 -2.10 5.30
CA PHE A 536 0.50 -2.49 5.87
C PHE A 536 0.49 -2.42 7.40
N LEU A 537 0.01 -1.33 7.98
CA LEU A 537 -0.05 -1.18 9.44
C LEU A 537 -1.04 -2.15 10.08
N ALA A 538 -2.19 -2.40 9.46
CA ALA A 538 -3.15 -3.40 9.94
C ALA A 538 -2.55 -4.83 9.95
N ASN A 539 -1.87 -5.23 8.88
CA ASN A 539 -1.22 -6.54 8.80
C ASN A 539 -0.04 -6.65 9.79
N MET A 540 0.79 -5.61 9.88
CA MET A 540 1.89 -5.56 10.83
C MET A 540 1.41 -5.63 12.28
N SER A 541 0.26 -5.04 12.61
CA SER A 541 -0.31 -5.20 13.94
C SER A 541 -0.60 -6.66 14.26
N HIS A 542 -1.18 -7.41 13.33
CA HIS A 542 -1.48 -8.82 13.56
C HIS A 542 -0.19 -9.62 13.72
N GLU A 543 0.79 -9.38 12.85
CA GLU A 543 2.09 -10.07 12.89
C GLU A 543 2.94 -9.73 14.12
N ILE A 544 2.77 -8.54 14.72
CA ILE A 544 3.42 -8.20 15.99
C ILE A 544 2.61 -8.69 17.19
N ARG A 545 1.26 -8.69 17.10
CA ARG A 545 0.39 -9.12 18.20
C ARG A 545 0.55 -10.61 18.51
N THR A 546 0.69 -11.46 17.50
CA THR A 546 0.87 -12.91 17.68
C THR A 546 2.09 -13.29 18.53
N PRO A 547 3.33 -12.86 18.20
CA PRO A 547 4.49 -13.15 19.04
C PRO A 547 4.40 -12.47 20.41
N MET A 548 3.76 -11.29 20.52
CA MET A 548 3.58 -10.61 21.79
C MET A 548 2.63 -11.36 22.73
N ASN A 549 1.54 -11.90 22.19
CA ASN A 549 0.60 -12.73 22.95
C ASN A 549 1.26 -14.02 23.42
N ALA A 550 2.11 -14.63 22.59
CA ALA A 550 2.94 -15.78 22.99
C ALA A 550 3.90 -15.42 24.13
N ILE A 551 4.58 -14.26 24.07
CA ILE A 551 5.47 -13.79 25.14
C ILE A 551 4.69 -13.56 26.44
N ILE A 552 3.53 -12.89 26.38
CA ILE A 552 2.68 -12.65 27.55
C ILE A 552 2.18 -13.97 28.14
N GLY A 553 1.69 -14.89 27.29
CA GLY A 553 1.21 -16.21 27.70
C GLY A 553 2.29 -17.05 28.36
N LEU A 554 3.46 -17.17 27.73
CA LEU A 554 4.60 -17.91 28.27
C LEU A 554 5.14 -17.30 29.57
N THR A 555 5.17 -15.96 29.66
CA THR A 555 5.57 -15.27 30.89
C THR A 555 4.59 -15.58 32.02
N HIS A 556 3.29 -15.64 31.72
CA HIS A 556 2.24 -16.01 32.67
C HIS A 556 2.38 -17.48 33.12
N LEU A 557 2.66 -18.40 32.19
CA LEU A 557 2.90 -19.83 32.50
C LEU A 557 4.16 -20.02 33.35
N LEU A 558 5.27 -19.36 33.02
CA LEU A 558 6.50 -19.42 33.82
C LEU A 558 6.33 -18.84 35.23
N ARG A 559 5.39 -17.90 35.40
CA ARG A 559 5.03 -17.37 36.73
C ARG A 559 4.25 -18.40 37.57
N ARG A 560 3.55 -19.32 36.92
CA ARG A 560 2.76 -20.39 37.57
C ARG A 560 3.64 -21.45 38.23
N ASP A 561 4.85 -21.67 37.74
CA ASP A 561 5.80 -22.69 38.24
C ASP A 561 6.54 -22.29 39.53
N GLN A 562 6.00 -21.34 40.30
CA GLN A 562 6.59 -20.80 41.54
C GLN A 562 8.09 -20.44 41.38
N PRO A 563 8.42 -19.54 40.44
CA PRO A 563 9.81 -19.13 40.20
C PRO A 563 10.40 -18.48 41.45
N ALA A 564 11.73 -18.57 41.60
CA ALA A 564 12.43 -17.94 42.72
C ALA A 564 12.12 -16.42 42.77
N PRO A 565 12.20 -15.74 43.93
CA PRO A 565 11.78 -14.34 44.07
C PRO A 565 12.41 -13.37 43.05
N GLY A 566 13.68 -13.59 42.69
CA GLY A 566 14.37 -12.79 41.66
C GLY A 566 13.97 -13.12 40.21
N GLN A 567 13.37 -14.27 39.95
CA GLN A 567 12.80 -14.64 38.65
C GLN A 567 11.37 -14.10 38.49
N ALA A 568 10.57 -14.08 39.56
CA ALA A 568 9.23 -13.47 39.56
C ALA A 568 9.29 -11.97 39.18
N ASP A 569 10.18 -11.20 39.80
CA ASP A 569 10.39 -9.78 39.47
C ASP A 569 10.82 -9.54 38.01
N ARG A 570 11.59 -10.47 37.42
CA ARG A 570 11.96 -10.41 35.99
C ARG A 570 10.78 -10.72 35.09
N LEU A 571 9.96 -11.71 35.44
CA LEU A 571 8.75 -12.05 34.69
C LEU A 571 7.74 -10.90 34.73
N ASP A 572 7.55 -10.24 35.88
CA ASP A 572 6.68 -9.07 35.99
C ASP A 572 7.18 -7.90 35.13
N LYS A 573 8.50 -7.69 35.06
CA LYS A 573 9.11 -6.69 34.14
C LYS A 573 8.91 -7.04 32.67
N ILE A 574 9.05 -8.31 32.28
CA ILE A 574 8.80 -8.78 30.91
C ILE A 574 7.33 -8.57 30.56
N GLN A 575 6.41 -8.93 31.46
CA GLN A 575 4.99 -8.78 31.24
C GLN A 575 4.59 -7.30 31.13
N ALA A 576 5.08 -6.44 32.02
CA ALA A 576 4.85 -5.00 31.95
C ALA A 576 5.40 -4.38 30.65
N ALA A 577 6.60 -4.77 30.22
CA ALA A 577 7.18 -4.31 28.96
C ALA A 577 6.35 -4.79 27.75
N ALA A 578 5.85 -6.01 27.80
CA ALA A 578 5.05 -6.60 26.73
C ALA A 578 3.68 -5.93 26.58
N THR A 579 2.97 -5.74 27.69
CA THR A 579 1.69 -5.00 27.73
C THR A 579 1.87 -3.56 27.29
N HIS A 580 2.95 -2.89 27.71
CA HIS A 580 3.27 -1.54 27.28
C HIS A 580 3.46 -1.46 25.76
N LEU A 581 4.26 -2.36 25.17
CA LEU A 581 4.47 -2.37 23.72
C LEU A 581 3.17 -2.60 22.94
N LEU A 582 2.31 -3.49 23.42
CA LEU A 582 1.00 -3.74 22.81
C LEU A 582 0.12 -2.48 22.82
N SER A 583 0.17 -1.69 23.92
CA SER A 583 -0.51 -0.39 23.99
C SER A 583 0.02 0.58 22.93
N ILE A 584 1.34 0.68 22.74
CA ILE A 584 1.94 1.55 21.72
C ILE A 584 1.45 1.15 20.32
N ILE A 585 1.42 -0.15 20.03
CA ILE A 585 0.98 -0.66 18.73
C ILE A 585 -0.49 -0.31 18.50
N ASN A 586 -1.34 -0.52 19.51
CA ASN A 586 -2.76 -0.16 19.43
C ASN A 586 -2.94 1.36 19.21
N ASP A 587 -2.17 2.21 19.89
CA ASP A 587 -2.20 3.67 19.71
C ASP A 587 -1.85 4.09 18.28
N VAL A 588 -0.80 3.49 17.69
CA VAL A 588 -0.38 3.76 16.30
C VAL A 588 -1.45 3.34 15.29
N LEU A 589 -2.14 2.24 15.55
CA LEU A 589 -3.23 1.77 14.70
C LEU A 589 -4.46 2.65 14.79
N ASP A 590 -4.83 3.08 16.00
CA ASP A 590 -5.94 4.01 16.20
C ASP A 590 -5.67 5.31 15.41
N ILE A 591 -4.46 5.87 15.46
CA ILE A 591 -4.07 7.03 14.63
C ILE A 591 -4.25 6.75 13.13
N SER A 592 -3.73 5.62 12.67
CA SER A 592 -3.76 5.26 11.25
C SER A 592 -5.19 5.08 10.73
N LYS A 593 -6.08 4.50 11.56
CA LYS A 593 -7.50 4.34 11.22
C LYS A 593 -8.23 5.66 11.15
N ILE A 594 -7.91 6.57 12.05
CA ILE A 594 -8.53 7.89 12.06
C ILE A 594 -8.05 8.74 10.87
N GLU A 595 -6.76 8.69 10.50
CA GLU A 595 -6.24 9.34 9.29
C GLU A 595 -6.90 8.80 8.01
N ALA A 596 -7.20 7.51 7.99
CA ALA A 596 -7.89 6.85 6.87
C ALA A 596 -9.41 7.06 6.86
N GLY A 597 -9.99 7.72 7.87
CA GLY A 597 -11.44 7.91 7.99
C GLY A 597 -12.23 6.62 8.23
N LYS A 598 -11.58 5.55 8.71
CA LYS A 598 -12.18 4.22 8.90
C LYS A 598 -12.60 3.93 10.35
N LEU A 599 -12.44 4.88 11.26
CA LEU A 599 -12.85 4.71 12.65
C LEU A 599 -14.34 5.06 12.79
N GLU A 600 -15.17 4.04 12.99
CA GLU A 600 -16.59 4.19 13.32
C GLU A 600 -16.77 4.26 14.84
N LEU A 601 -17.61 5.19 15.31
CA LEU A 601 -17.98 5.29 16.72
C LEU A 601 -19.15 4.36 17.03
N GLU A 602 -19.09 3.68 18.17
CA GLU A 602 -20.22 2.91 18.66
C GLU A 602 -21.36 3.85 19.10
N ASP A 603 -22.62 3.46 18.85
CA ASP A 603 -23.81 4.23 19.24
C ASP A 603 -24.66 3.41 20.22
N THR A 604 -24.22 3.34 21.48
CA THR A 604 -24.82 2.48 22.52
C THR A 604 -25.27 3.28 23.73
N SER A 605 -26.32 2.80 24.41
CA SER A 605 -26.76 3.39 25.69
C SER A 605 -25.86 2.95 26.83
N PHE A 606 -25.41 3.88 27.67
CA PHE A 606 -24.52 3.61 28.80
C PHE A 606 -24.84 4.50 30.01
N HIS A 607 -24.37 4.06 31.19
CA HIS A 607 -24.51 4.77 32.46
C HIS A 607 -23.22 5.56 32.76
N LEU A 608 -23.30 6.89 32.83
CA LEU A 608 -22.16 7.79 33.01
C LEU A 608 -21.35 7.45 34.27
N GLY A 609 -22.04 7.27 35.40
CA GLY A 609 -21.39 6.91 36.66
C GLY A 609 -20.59 5.61 36.59
N ALA A 610 -21.04 4.65 35.77
CA ALA A 610 -20.35 3.37 35.65
C ALA A 610 -19.02 3.52 34.90
N ILE A 611 -18.93 4.45 33.95
CA ILE A 611 -17.68 4.76 33.24
C ILE A 611 -16.68 5.41 34.21
N LEU A 612 -17.11 6.45 34.93
CA LEU A 612 -16.24 7.17 35.87
C LEU A 612 -15.75 6.26 37.00
N ASP A 613 -16.63 5.43 37.55
CA ASP A 613 -16.28 4.44 38.58
C ASP A 613 -15.30 3.40 38.08
N HIS A 614 -15.46 2.96 36.83
CA HIS A 614 -14.57 1.97 36.24
C HIS A 614 -13.18 2.55 36.00
N VAL A 615 -13.07 3.80 35.52
CA VAL A 615 -11.78 4.50 35.39
C VAL A 615 -11.10 4.64 36.74
N ARG A 616 -11.84 5.03 37.80
CA ARG A 616 -11.32 5.10 39.17
C ARG A 616 -10.82 3.74 39.65
N SER A 617 -11.59 2.68 39.45
CA SER A 617 -11.24 1.32 39.89
C SER A 617 -9.94 0.84 39.26
N LEU A 618 -9.74 1.07 37.95
CA LEU A 618 -8.54 0.64 37.24
C LEU A 618 -7.29 1.41 37.68
N MET A 619 -7.45 2.68 38.08
CA MET A 619 -6.35 3.56 38.46
C MET A 619 -6.08 3.59 39.98
N ALA A 620 -6.91 2.91 40.78
CA ALA A 620 -6.85 2.93 42.24
C ALA A 620 -5.48 2.46 42.78
N ASP A 621 -4.98 1.32 42.31
CA ASP A 621 -3.71 0.76 42.78
C ASP A 621 -2.53 1.68 42.45
N GLN A 622 -2.52 2.28 41.25
CA GLN A 622 -1.46 3.21 40.81
C GLN A 622 -1.48 4.51 41.62
N ALA A 623 -2.68 5.05 41.89
CA ALA A 623 -2.85 6.23 42.72
C ALA A 623 -2.46 5.94 44.18
N GLN A 624 -2.89 4.81 44.73
CA GLN A 624 -2.60 4.40 46.11
C GLN A 624 -1.10 4.14 46.32
N ALA A 625 -0.41 3.54 45.35
CA ALA A 625 1.05 3.35 45.38
C ALA A 625 1.82 4.68 45.49
N LYS A 626 1.24 5.78 44.99
CA LYS A 626 1.77 7.14 45.13
C LYS A 626 1.15 7.96 46.28
N GLY A 627 0.18 7.40 47.01
CA GLY A 627 -0.57 8.13 48.05
C GLY A 627 -1.48 9.24 47.52
N LEU A 628 -1.99 9.10 46.29
CA LEU A 628 -2.93 10.02 45.66
C LEU A 628 -4.37 9.53 45.84
N ALA A 629 -5.32 10.47 45.98
CA ALA A 629 -6.75 10.17 45.95
C ALA A 629 -7.38 10.54 44.60
N ILE A 630 -8.38 9.77 44.16
CA ILE A 630 -9.16 10.06 42.95
C ILE A 630 -10.59 10.42 43.36
N GLU A 631 -11.00 11.66 43.09
CA GLU A 631 -12.36 12.17 43.33
C GLU A 631 -13.16 12.17 42.02
N ILE A 632 -14.43 11.75 42.08
CA ILE A 632 -15.36 11.79 40.93
C ILE A 632 -16.42 12.85 41.19
N ASP A 633 -16.69 13.67 40.18
CA ASP A 633 -17.74 14.68 40.19
C ASP A 633 -18.47 14.67 38.84
N ALA A 634 -19.67 14.10 38.82
CA ALA A 634 -20.43 13.87 37.58
C ALA A 634 -21.29 15.07 37.14
N GLY A 635 -21.27 16.18 37.89
CA GLY A 635 -22.05 17.39 37.59
C GLY A 635 -23.55 17.14 37.41
N GLU A 636 -24.21 18.02 36.63
CA GLU A 636 -25.64 17.92 36.27
C GLU A 636 -25.88 17.12 34.97
N VAL A 637 -24.94 16.26 34.57
CA VAL A 637 -25.07 15.49 33.33
C VAL A 637 -26.10 14.37 33.50
N PRO A 638 -27.00 14.13 32.51
CA PRO A 638 -27.90 12.98 32.55
C PRO A 638 -27.18 11.66 32.76
N ILE A 639 -27.74 10.82 33.61
CA ILE A 639 -27.13 9.56 34.06
C ILE A 639 -27.00 8.55 32.90
N TRP A 640 -28.02 8.53 32.02
CA TRP A 640 -28.09 7.66 30.86
C TRP A 640 -27.81 8.47 29.59
N LEU A 641 -26.75 8.06 28.91
CA LEU A 641 -26.26 8.70 27.70
C LEU A 641 -26.15 7.65 26.60
N ARG A 642 -26.20 8.10 25.35
CA ARG A 642 -25.99 7.28 24.16
C ARG A 642 -24.80 7.80 23.38
N GLY A 643 -23.87 6.91 23.09
CA GLY A 643 -22.61 7.18 22.39
C GLY A 643 -21.63 6.01 22.53
N ASP A 644 -20.34 6.31 22.45
CA ASP A 644 -19.27 5.30 22.50
C ASP A 644 -18.60 5.26 23.90
N PRO A 645 -19.01 4.35 24.80
CA PRO A 645 -18.44 4.27 26.14
C PRO A 645 -16.98 3.82 26.14
N THR A 646 -16.54 3.08 25.11
CA THR A 646 -15.19 2.55 24.99
C THR A 646 -14.20 3.68 24.71
N ARG A 647 -14.52 4.56 23.77
CA ARG A 647 -13.67 5.71 23.42
C ARG A 647 -13.66 6.78 24.50
N LEU A 648 -14.79 7.03 25.17
CA LEU A 648 -14.84 7.90 26.34
C LEU A 648 -13.93 7.41 27.47
N ARG A 649 -13.99 6.11 27.79
CA ARG A 649 -13.14 5.48 28.80
C ARG A 649 -11.66 5.53 28.41
N GLN A 650 -11.33 5.24 27.16
CA GLN A 650 -9.96 5.32 26.64
C GLN A 650 -9.39 6.73 26.83
N ALA A 651 -10.17 7.77 26.48
CA ALA A 651 -9.74 9.15 26.64
C ALA A 651 -9.50 9.52 28.11
N LEU A 652 -10.41 9.14 29.01
CA LEU A 652 -10.31 9.38 30.45
C LEU A 652 -9.13 8.63 31.09
N LEU A 653 -8.90 7.36 30.74
CA LEU A 653 -7.75 6.59 31.24
C LEU A 653 -6.42 7.24 30.85
N ASN A 654 -6.33 7.79 29.63
CA ASN A 654 -5.13 8.48 29.17
C ASN A 654 -4.83 9.73 30.00
N TYR A 655 -5.84 10.57 30.23
CA TYR A 655 -5.70 11.75 31.07
C TYR A 655 -5.42 11.40 32.55
N CYS A 656 -6.09 10.39 33.11
CA CYS A 656 -5.81 9.89 34.46
C CYS A 656 -4.39 9.35 34.63
N SER A 657 -3.91 8.54 33.69
CA SER A 657 -2.57 7.98 33.74
C SER A 657 -1.52 9.10 33.70
N ASN A 658 -1.72 10.13 32.87
CA ASN A 658 -0.86 11.30 32.85
C ASN A 658 -0.93 12.09 34.18
N ALA A 659 -2.12 12.30 34.74
CA ALA A 659 -2.30 12.97 36.03
C ALA A 659 -1.55 12.25 37.16
N ILE A 660 -1.68 10.92 37.26
CA ILE A 660 -0.96 10.09 38.26
C ILE A 660 0.55 10.15 38.03
N LYS A 661 0.98 10.11 36.77
CA LYS A 661 2.39 10.14 36.39
C LYS A 661 3.07 11.43 36.83
N PHE A 662 2.42 12.58 36.65
CA PHE A 662 3.00 13.91 36.89
C PHE A 662 2.64 14.55 38.24
N THR A 663 1.85 13.87 39.07
CA THR A 663 1.52 14.29 40.44
C THR A 663 2.22 13.40 41.46
N ASP A 664 2.89 14.02 42.43
CA ASP A 664 3.58 13.30 43.50
C ASP A 664 2.74 13.20 44.77
N ARG A 665 1.93 14.22 45.09
CA ARG A 665 1.04 14.26 46.26
C ARG A 665 -0.22 15.08 45.93
N GLY A 666 -1.34 14.72 46.53
CA GLY A 666 -2.59 15.45 46.41
C GLY A 666 -3.72 14.60 45.84
N VAL A 667 -4.64 15.26 45.13
CA VAL A 667 -5.89 14.68 44.65
C VAL A 667 -6.00 14.89 43.15
N ILE A 668 -6.45 13.87 42.44
CA ILE A 668 -6.82 13.92 41.02
C ILE A 668 -8.35 13.95 40.95
N ARG A 669 -8.92 14.95 40.25
CA ARG A 669 -10.38 15.06 40.09
C ARG A 669 -10.80 14.67 38.69
N LEU A 670 -11.78 13.77 38.60
CA LEU A 670 -12.45 13.35 37.39
C LEU A 670 -13.82 14.03 37.31
N ARG A 671 -14.02 14.93 36.35
CA ARG A 671 -15.24 15.71 36.22
C ARG A 671 -15.97 15.47 34.91
N ALA A 672 -17.30 15.49 34.97
CA ALA A 672 -18.18 15.60 33.81
C ALA A 672 -19.11 16.81 33.98
N MET A 673 -19.21 17.66 32.97
CA MET A 673 -20.01 18.89 32.99
C MET A 673 -20.85 19.02 31.73
N LEU A 674 -22.12 19.38 31.89
CA LEU A 674 -23.00 19.69 30.78
C LEU A 674 -22.71 21.12 30.28
N LEU A 675 -22.27 21.27 29.03
CA LEU A 675 -21.99 22.58 28.44
C LEU A 675 -23.18 23.16 27.68
N SER A 676 -23.90 22.33 26.95
CA SER A 676 -25.11 22.73 26.21
C SER A 676 -26.03 21.56 25.96
N GLU A 677 -27.34 21.83 25.93
CA GLU A 677 -28.39 20.87 25.60
C GLU A 677 -29.26 21.42 24.46
N LEU A 678 -29.44 20.62 23.41
CA LEU A 678 -30.20 20.97 22.20
C LEU A 678 -31.07 19.77 21.79
N GLY A 679 -32.30 19.74 22.31
CA GLY A 679 -33.17 18.58 22.17
C GLY A 679 -32.57 17.36 22.87
N ASP A 680 -32.40 16.27 22.14
CA ASP A 680 -31.77 15.05 22.66
C ASP A 680 -30.24 15.06 22.58
N GLU A 681 -29.61 16.05 21.93
CA GLU A 681 -28.15 16.18 21.84
C GLU A 681 -27.57 16.99 23.01
N LEU A 682 -26.58 16.41 23.68
CA LEU A 682 -25.92 16.94 24.86
C LEU A 682 -24.44 17.12 24.55
N LEU A 683 -23.89 18.32 24.72
CA LEU A 683 -22.45 18.54 24.69
C LEU A 683 -21.91 18.43 26.11
N VAL A 684 -21.16 17.36 26.38
CA VAL A 684 -20.61 17.06 27.70
C VAL A 684 -19.10 17.27 27.68
N ARG A 685 -18.57 18.04 28.62
CA ARG A 685 -17.13 18.19 28.88
C ARG A 685 -16.69 17.21 29.96
N PHE A 686 -15.71 16.39 29.62
CA PHE A 686 -15.00 15.52 30.52
C PHE A 686 -13.64 16.13 30.82
N GLU A 687 -13.26 16.24 32.08
CA GLU A 687 -11.95 16.78 32.45
C GLU A 687 -11.29 16.01 33.58
N VAL A 688 -9.96 16.01 33.57
CA VAL A 688 -9.10 15.44 34.60
C VAL A 688 -8.19 16.55 35.09
N GLN A 689 -8.33 16.88 36.37
CA GLN A 689 -7.52 17.89 37.06
C GLN A 689 -6.50 17.22 37.95
N ASP A 690 -5.25 17.64 37.83
CA ASP A 690 -4.11 17.20 38.64
C ASP A 690 -3.46 18.36 39.38
N ALA A 691 -2.73 18.05 40.45
CA ALA A 691 -1.96 19.00 41.26
C ALA A 691 -0.44 18.83 41.04
N GLY A 692 -0.05 18.38 39.84
CA GLY A 692 1.31 18.06 39.48
C GLY A 692 2.18 19.26 39.11
N ILE A 693 3.26 18.99 38.39
CA ILE A 693 4.28 20.00 38.00
C ILE A 693 3.74 21.12 37.10
N GLY A 694 2.57 20.94 36.47
CA GLY A 694 2.01 21.87 35.50
C GLY A 694 2.85 22.01 34.22
N ILE A 695 2.35 22.79 33.27
CA ILE A 695 2.91 22.97 31.93
C ILE A 695 3.00 24.46 31.61
N SER A 696 4.13 24.89 31.05
CA SER A 696 4.33 26.27 30.63
C SER A 696 3.41 26.65 29.46
N ALA A 697 2.91 27.88 29.44
CA ALA A 697 2.03 28.39 28.38
C ALA A 697 2.60 28.23 26.95
N ALA A 698 3.92 28.31 26.78
CA ALA A 698 4.58 28.13 25.49
C ALA A 698 4.43 26.72 24.90
N LYS A 699 4.23 25.69 25.74
CA LYS A 699 4.13 24.29 25.32
C LYS A 699 2.68 23.81 25.13
N LEU A 700 1.70 24.50 25.69
CA LEU A 700 0.28 24.12 25.62
C LEU A 700 -0.25 23.88 24.17
N PRO A 701 0.08 24.73 23.16
CA PRO A 701 -0.43 24.53 21.80
C PRO A 701 0.09 23.27 21.10
N SER A 702 1.21 22.72 21.60
CA SER A 702 1.99 21.71 20.92
C SER A 702 1.76 20.30 21.52
N LEU A 703 1.23 20.23 22.76
CA LEU A 703 0.88 18.97 23.46
C LEU A 703 -0.04 18.01 22.69
N PHE A 704 -0.85 18.53 21.77
CA PHE A 704 -1.81 17.72 21.00
C PHE A 704 -1.30 17.34 19.60
N GLN A 705 -0.06 17.68 19.25
CA GLN A 705 0.58 17.20 18.03
C GLN A 705 1.15 15.78 18.24
N ALA A 706 1.07 14.94 17.22
CA ALA A 706 1.60 13.58 17.29
C ALA A 706 3.11 13.59 17.51
N PHE A 707 3.59 12.75 18.42
CA PHE A 707 5.01 12.59 18.78
C PHE A 707 5.68 13.78 19.48
N GLU A 708 4.91 14.81 19.86
CA GLU A 708 5.46 15.92 20.66
C GLU A 708 5.46 15.57 22.15
N GLN A 709 6.59 15.85 22.83
CA GLN A 709 6.76 15.63 24.27
C GLN A 709 7.24 16.91 24.94
N ALA A 710 6.72 17.17 26.14
CA ALA A 710 6.95 18.45 26.81
C ALA A 710 8.42 18.67 27.22
N ASP A 711 9.29 17.67 27.45
CA ASP A 711 10.71 17.91 27.75
C ASP A 711 11.66 16.80 27.24
N ALA A 712 12.77 17.21 26.61
CA ALA A 712 13.83 16.31 26.13
C ALA A 712 14.79 15.84 27.25
N SER A 713 14.79 16.49 28.42
CA SER A 713 15.74 16.25 29.52
C SER A 713 15.31 15.21 30.55
N THR A 714 14.02 14.81 30.57
CA THR A 714 13.42 13.86 31.53
C THR A 714 13.26 12.43 30.98
N THR A 715 13.89 12.15 29.83
CA THR A 715 13.79 10.91 29.05
C THR A 715 14.24 9.63 29.78
N ARG A 716 14.87 9.73 30.95
CA ARG A 716 15.34 8.54 31.70
C ARG A 716 14.38 8.06 32.78
N GLN A 717 13.35 8.82 33.17
CA GLN A 717 12.54 8.47 34.33
C GLN A 717 11.05 8.23 34.03
N TYR A 718 10.49 8.79 32.94
CA TYR A 718 9.04 8.73 32.68
C TYR A 718 8.66 8.72 31.18
N GLY A 719 9.28 7.86 30.36
CA GLY A 719 9.01 7.78 28.91
C GLY A 719 7.55 7.46 28.57
N GLY A 720 6.86 8.35 27.86
CA GLY A 720 5.57 8.10 27.20
C GLY A 720 5.74 8.09 25.68
N THR A 721 4.72 7.73 24.92
CA THR A 721 4.76 7.69 23.44
C THR A 721 4.56 9.06 22.78
N GLY A 722 3.97 10.02 23.48
CA GLY A 722 3.55 11.31 22.89
C GLY A 722 2.36 11.18 21.93
N LEU A 723 1.69 10.03 21.88
CA LEU A 723 0.55 9.79 20.98
C LEU A 723 -0.81 9.96 21.68
N GLY A 724 -0.85 9.74 22.99
CA GLY A 724 -2.11 9.70 23.75
C GLY A 724 -2.95 10.98 23.68
N LEU A 725 -2.34 12.14 23.86
CA LEU A 725 -3.06 13.42 23.80
C LEU A 725 -3.56 13.73 22.38
N ALA A 726 -2.76 13.42 21.36
CA ALA A 726 -3.15 13.58 19.96
C ALA A 726 -4.35 12.68 19.58
N ILE A 727 -4.36 11.43 20.06
CA ILE A 727 -5.48 10.50 19.90
C ILE A 727 -6.73 11.05 20.59
N ASN A 728 -6.63 11.52 21.83
CA ASN A 728 -7.77 12.06 22.57
C ASN A 728 -8.42 13.26 21.86
N ARG A 729 -7.62 14.19 21.34
CA ARG A 729 -8.15 15.32 20.56
C ARG A 729 -8.87 14.85 19.31
N ARG A 730 -8.32 13.85 18.62
CA ARG A 730 -8.91 13.33 17.39
C ARG A 730 -10.20 12.55 17.66
N LEU A 731 -10.26 11.77 18.74
CA LEU A 731 -11.49 11.12 19.21
C LEU A 731 -12.57 12.16 19.58
N ALA A 732 -12.20 13.24 20.27
CA ALA A 732 -13.12 14.32 20.60
C ALA A 732 -13.73 14.97 19.34
N LEU A 733 -12.91 15.25 18.32
CA LEU A 733 -13.35 15.76 17.03
C LEU A 733 -14.31 14.79 16.32
N LEU A 734 -14.04 13.48 16.35
CA LEU A 734 -14.94 12.47 15.79
C LEU A 734 -16.28 12.39 16.54
N MET A 735 -16.26 12.57 17.87
CA MET A 735 -17.45 12.67 18.70
C MET A 735 -18.15 14.04 18.61
N GLY A 736 -17.77 14.90 17.65
CA GLY A 736 -18.41 16.20 17.43
C GLY A 736 -18.10 17.26 18.50
N GLY A 737 -16.99 17.12 19.22
CA GLY A 737 -16.48 18.10 20.18
C GLY A 737 -15.02 18.51 19.90
N ASP A 738 -14.32 19.04 20.90
CA ASP A 738 -12.90 19.40 20.87
C ASP A 738 -12.17 18.96 22.16
N ALA A 739 -10.85 19.08 22.19
CA ALA A 739 -10.04 18.81 23.38
C ALA A 739 -8.98 19.89 23.61
N GLY A 740 -8.62 20.09 24.88
CA GLY A 740 -7.66 21.11 25.28
C GLY A 740 -7.07 20.86 26.66
N ALA A 741 -6.19 21.78 27.06
CA ALA A 741 -5.53 21.74 28.36
C ALA A 741 -5.38 23.15 28.91
N GLU A 742 -5.57 23.29 30.22
CA GLU A 742 -5.34 24.50 30.99
C GLU A 742 -4.33 24.16 32.08
N SER A 743 -3.20 24.87 32.14
CA SER A 743 -2.16 24.55 33.10
C SER A 743 -1.31 25.77 33.45
N GLU A 744 -0.83 25.80 34.69
CA GLU A 744 0.13 26.77 35.20
C GLU A 744 1.29 26.02 35.84
N LEU A 745 2.52 26.37 35.46
CA LEU A 745 3.73 25.71 35.95
C LEU A 745 3.80 25.79 37.48
N GLY A 746 3.90 24.63 38.14
CA GLY A 746 3.95 24.47 39.59
C GLY A 746 2.61 24.41 40.31
N ARG A 747 1.47 24.53 39.60
CA ARG A 747 0.12 24.46 40.18
C ARG A 747 -0.74 23.29 39.68
N GLY A 748 -0.28 22.56 38.67
CA GLY A 748 -0.97 21.42 38.08
C GLY A 748 -1.59 21.70 36.72
N SER A 749 -2.31 20.71 36.20
CA SER A 749 -2.93 20.77 34.87
C SER A 749 -4.37 20.30 34.90
N THR A 750 -5.19 20.83 33.99
CA THR A 750 -6.55 20.37 33.72
C THR A 750 -6.62 20.01 32.25
N PHE A 751 -6.75 18.72 31.96
CA PHE A 751 -6.96 18.22 30.60
C PHE A 751 -8.42 17.94 30.37
N TRP A 752 -8.97 18.37 29.25
CA TRP A 752 -10.38 18.26 28.97
C TRP A 752 -10.67 17.87 27.53
N PHE A 753 -11.78 17.18 27.33
CA PHE A 753 -12.36 16.96 26.02
C PHE A 753 -13.88 17.07 26.10
N THR A 754 -14.52 17.41 24.99
CA THR A 754 -15.97 17.46 24.87
C THR A 754 -16.45 16.38 23.90
N ALA A 755 -17.62 15.80 24.17
CA ALA A 755 -18.27 14.86 23.27
C ALA A 755 -19.75 15.23 23.12
N ARG A 756 -20.27 15.15 21.88
CA ARG A 756 -21.72 15.18 21.64
C ARG A 756 -22.28 13.79 21.91
N LEU A 757 -23.15 13.71 22.89
CA LEU A 757 -23.84 12.51 23.33
C LEU A 757 -25.34 12.72 23.19
N ARG A 758 -26.11 11.63 23.19
CA ARG A 758 -27.58 11.73 23.20
C ARG A 758 -28.15 11.30 24.54
N ARG A 759 -29.30 11.84 24.93
CA ARG A 759 -30.04 11.36 26.11
C ARG A 759 -30.53 9.93 25.85
N ALA A 760 -30.45 9.07 26.87
CA ALA A 760 -30.94 7.70 26.80
C ALA A 760 -31.79 7.36 28.03
N GLU A 761 -32.51 6.25 27.94
CA GLU A 761 -33.17 5.59 29.06
C GLU A 761 -32.69 4.14 29.13
N GLY A 762 -32.50 3.61 30.33
CA GLY A 762 -32.05 2.24 30.55
C GLY A 762 -32.39 1.75 31.96
N PRO A 763 -32.56 0.43 32.16
CA PRO A 763 -32.79 -0.12 33.48
C PRO A 763 -31.58 0.17 34.37
N MET A 764 -31.83 0.76 35.54
CA MET A 764 -30.80 1.12 36.53
C MET A 764 -29.81 -0.05 36.71
N PRO A 765 -28.49 0.16 36.58
CA PRO A 765 -27.54 -0.89 36.91
C PRO A 765 -27.73 -1.24 38.39
N PRO A 766 -27.73 -2.52 38.79
CA PRO A 766 -27.75 -2.87 40.20
C PRO A 766 -26.61 -2.14 40.92
N ASP A 767 -26.93 -1.60 42.11
CA ASP A 767 -26.10 -0.69 42.89
C ASP A 767 -24.65 -1.18 43.04
N ALA A 768 -23.71 -0.24 43.03
CA ALA A 768 -22.28 -0.48 43.14
C ALA A 768 -21.82 -1.04 44.52
N SER A 769 -22.75 -1.35 45.43
CA SER A 769 -22.47 -2.07 46.68
C SER A 769 -22.29 -3.58 46.51
N ASP A 770 -22.61 -4.15 45.34
CA ASP A 770 -22.36 -5.56 45.01
C ASP A 770 -20.97 -5.82 44.41
N ARG A 771 -20.06 -4.83 44.43
CA ARG A 771 -18.69 -4.94 43.89
C ARG A 771 -17.65 -5.37 44.93
N ALA A 772 -18.07 -5.99 46.02
CA ALA A 772 -17.18 -6.74 46.89
C ALA A 772 -17.15 -8.21 46.46
N GLY A 773 -16.17 -8.58 45.63
CA GLY A 773 -15.69 -9.97 45.51
C GLY A 773 -16.68 -11.04 45.06
N ASP A 774 -17.36 -10.83 43.93
CA ASP A 774 -18.17 -11.89 43.32
C ASP A 774 -17.31 -12.67 42.31
N ASP A 775 -16.63 -13.71 42.83
CA ASP A 775 -15.83 -14.67 42.07
C ASP A 775 -16.68 -15.31 40.96
N GLY A 776 -16.65 -14.76 39.75
CA GLY A 776 -17.24 -15.40 38.55
C GLY A 776 -16.72 -16.83 38.36
N GLU A 777 -15.48 -17.07 38.78
CA GLU A 777 -14.87 -18.40 38.88
C GLU A 777 -15.61 -19.31 39.87
N ALA A 778 -15.87 -18.85 41.10
CA ALA A 778 -16.59 -19.62 42.12
C ALA A 778 -18.06 -19.86 41.74
N LYS A 779 -18.69 -18.92 41.03
CA LYS A 779 -20.03 -19.12 40.46
C LYS A 779 -20.06 -20.18 39.37
N LEU A 780 -19.10 -20.18 38.45
CA LEU A 780 -18.98 -21.27 37.46
C LEU A 780 -18.73 -22.62 38.13
N GLN A 781 -17.83 -22.66 39.11
CA GLN A 781 -17.51 -23.89 39.86
C GLN A 781 -18.67 -24.41 40.70
N SER A 782 -19.57 -23.55 41.20
CA SER A 782 -20.71 -23.97 42.04
C SER A 782 -21.96 -24.30 41.25
N LEU A 783 -22.27 -23.53 40.20
CA LEU A 783 -23.54 -23.64 39.46
C LEU A 783 -23.44 -24.43 38.15
N TYR A 784 -22.27 -24.45 37.51
CA TYR A 784 -22.09 -24.99 36.14
C TYR A 784 -20.97 -26.01 36.04
N ARG A 785 -20.56 -26.59 37.16
CA ARG A 785 -19.51 -27.61 37.20
C ARG A 785 -19.89 -28.80 36.30
N GLY A 786 -18.98 -29.17 35.41
CA GLY A 786 -19.19 -30.27 34.46
C GLY A 786 -19.94 -29.90 33.19
N ALA A 787 -20.37 -28.65 33.00
CA ALA A 787 -20.92 -28.18 31.73
C ALA A 787 -19.90 -28.37 30.60
N ARG A 788 -20.37 -28.87 29.45
CA ARG A 788 -19.53 -29.24 28.31
C ARG A 788 -19.47 -28.11 27.31
N LEU A 789 -18.27 -27.60 27.09
CA LEU A 789 -17.99 -26.54 26.13
C LEU A 789 -17.18 -27.09 24.95
N LEU A 790 -17.44 -26.53 23.78
CA LEU A 790 -16.57 -26.71 22.61
C LEU A 790 -15.74 -25.45 22.42
N LEU A 791 -14.42 -25.58 22.41
CA LEU A 791 -13.48 -24.51 22.07
C LEU A 791 -12.95 -24.74 20.65
N ALA A 792 -13.34 -23.91 19.70
CA ALA A 792 -12.81 -23.92 18.34
C ALA A 792 -11.79 -22.80 18.17
N GLU A 793 -10.51 -23.17 18.13
CA GLU A 793 -9.34 -22.28 18.09
C GLU A 793 -8.22 -23.00 17.34
N ASP A 794 -7.50 -22.35 16.41
CA ASP A 794 -6.42 -22.98 15.65
C ASP A 794 -5.02 -22.73 16.24
N ASP A 795 -4.86 -21.66 17.03
CA ASP A 795 -3.61 -21.34 17.72
C ASP A 795 -3.47 -22.15 19.02
N ALA A 796 -2.48 -23.04 19.05
CA ALA A 796 -2.21 -23.93 20.20
C ALA A 796 -1.92 -23.18 21.51
N ILE A 797 -1.37 -21.95 21.46
CA ILE A 797 -1.10 -21.14 22.65
C ILE A 797 -2.41 -20.56 23.17
N ASN A 798 -3.27 -20.05 22.29
CA ASN A 798 -4.59 -19.56 22.69
C ASN A 798 -5.46 -20.69 23.25
N GLN A 799 -5.37 -21.90 22.66
CA GLN A 799 -6.02 -23.10 23.19
C GLN A 799 -5.56 -23.38 24.61
N GLU A 800 -4.24 -23.40 24.87
CA GLU A 800 -3.68 -23.68 26.19
C GLU A 800 -4.14 -22.66 27.25
N VAL A 801 -4.19 -21.38 26.90
CA VAL A 801 -4.67 -20.32 27.80
C VAL A 801 -6.17 -20.46 28.08
N ALA A 802 -7.00 -20.65 27.05
CA ALA A 802 -8.44 -20.78 27.21
C ALA A 802 -8.82 -22.06 27.98
N LEU A 803 -8.15 -23.19 27.69
CA LEU A 803 -8.30 -24.43 28.43
C LEU A 803 -7.98 -24.24 29.92
N ALA A 804 -6.83 -23.62 30.23
CA ALA A 804 -6.44 -23.39 31.62
C ALA A 804 -7.47 -22.56 32.41
N LEU A 805 -8.11 -21.57 31.77
CA LEU A 805 -9.15 -20.75 32.39
C LEU A 805 -10.46 -21.52 32.58
N LEU A 806 -10.88 -22.31 31.59
CA LEU A 806 -12.14 -23.05 31.60
C LEU A 806 -12.10 -24.27 32.53
N GLU A 807 -11.01 -25.03 32.51
CA GLU A 807 -10.79 -26.19 33.40
C GLU A 807 -10.73 -25.74 34.87
N ARG A 808 -10.09 -24.60 35.14
CA ARG A 808 -10.06 -23.99 36.47
C ARG A 808 -11.46 -23.62 36.96
N ALA A 809 -12.37 -23.24 36.06
CA ALA A 809 -13.77 -22.99 36.39
C ALA A 809 -14.62 -24.28 36.57
N GLY A 810 -14.01 -25.47 36.43
CA GLY A 810 -14.67 -26.76 36.60
C GLY A 810 -15.50 -27.21 35.40
N LEU A 811 -15.27 -26.61 34.22
CA LEU A 811 -15.96 -26.94 32.97
C LEU A 811 -15.23 -28.06 32.22
N VAL A 812 -15.96 -28.84 31.43
CA VAL A 812 -15.40 -29.88 30.55
C VAL A 812 -15.28 -29.28 29.16
N VAL A 813 -14.07 -29.26 28.59
CA VAL A 813 -13.82 -28.60 27.30
C VAL A 813 -13.31 -29.61 26.29
N ASP A 814 -14.00 -29.70 25.15
CA ASP A 814 -13.51 -30.39 23.97
C ASP A 814 -12.95 -29.34 22.99
N VAL A 815 -11.82 -29.64 22.32
CA VAL A 815 -11.11 -28.67 21.45
C VAL A 815 -11.22 -29.08 19.98
N ALA A 816 -11.56 -28.12 19.13
CA ALA A 816 -11.52 -28.23 17.68
C ALA A 816 -10.45 -27.28 17.12
N ASN A 817 -9.59 -27.79 16.23
CA ASN A 817 -8.45 -27.03 15.67
C ASN A 817 -8.82 -26.19 14.43
N ASN A 818 -10.08 -26.27 13.99
CA ASN A 818 -10.61 -25.53 12.84
C ASN A 818 -12.15 -25.59 12.83
N GLY A 819 -12.78 -24.78 11.99
CA GLY A 819 -14.24 -24.72 11.88
C GLY A 819 -14.88 -26.00 11.35
N PHE A 820 -14.15 -26.86 10.61
CA PHE A 820 -14.67 -28.13 10.13
C PHE A 820 -14.80 -29.14 11.27
N GLU A 821 -13.73 -29.31 12.06
CA GLU A 821 -13.74 -30.12 13.29
C GLU A 821 -14.83 -29.64 14.26
N ALA A 822 -15.00 -28.32 14.40
CA ALA A 822 -16.03 -27.76 15.26
C ALA A 822 -17.45 -28.18 14.84
N VAL A 823 -17.74 -28.19 13.53
CA VAL A 823 -19.03 -28.65 12.99
C VAL A 823 -19.21 -30.16 13.19
N GLU A 824 -18.17 -30.96 12.93
CA GLU A 824 -18.20 -32.42 13.12
C GLU A 824 -18.48 -32.78 14.59
N MET A 825 -17.76 -32.12 15.51
CA MET A 825 -17.92 -32.32 16.94
C MET A 825 -19.30 -31.86 17.44
N ALA A 826 -19.80 -30.72 16.97
CA ALA A 826 -21.15 -30.22 17.32
C ALA A 826 -22.29 -31.09 16.74
N THR A 827 -22.00 -31.85 15.67
CA THR A 827 -22.90 -32.86 15.11
C THR A 827 -22.95 -34.10 16.00
N ALA A 828 -21.79 -34.57 16.44
CA ALA A 828 -21.68 -35.78 17.26
C ALA A 828 -22.11 -35.58 18.72
N THR A 829 -21.84 -34.41 19.29
CA THR A 829 -21.97 -34.15 20.73
C THR A 829 -22.80 -32.89 21.01
N ALA A 830 -23.55 -32.91 22.12
CA ALA A 830 -24.27 -31.74 22.62
C ALA A 830 -23.38 -30.93 23.56
N TYR A 831 -23.20 -29.65 23.21
CA TYR A 831 -22.48 -28.68 24.03
C TYR A 831 -23.43 -27.66 24.62
N ASP A 832 -23.14 -27.24 25.85
CA ASP A 832 -23.88 -26.22 26.58
C ASP A 832 -23.52 -24.81 26.10
N LEU A 833 -22.31 -24.64 25.57
CA LEU A 833 -21.82 -23.41 24.96
C LEU A 833 -20.64 -23.71 24.01
N ILE A 834 -20.54 -22.95 22.93
CA ILE A 834 -19.44 -23.05 21.96
C ILE A 834 -18.68 -21.72 21.95
N LEU A 835 -17.37 -21.78 22.16
CA LEU A 835 -16.43 -20.69 21.94
C LEU A 835 -15.85 -20.87 20.54
N MET A 836 -16.04 -19.88 19.66
CA MET A 836 -15.73 -20.01 18.23
C MET A 836 -14.79 -18.89 17.80
N ASP A 837 -13.54 -19.21 17.48
CA ASP A 837 -12.66 -18.25 16.83
C ASP A 837 -13.22 -17.86 15.45
N MET A 838 -13.16 -16.57 15.14
CA MET A 838 -13.64 -16.06 13.85
C MET A 838 -12.72 -16.46 12.70
N GLN A 839 -11.42 -16.49 12.93
CA GLN A 839 -10.41 -16.71 11.90
C GLN A 839 -9.72 -18.05 12.14
N MET A 840 -10.15 -19.07 11.39
CA MET A 840 -9.56 -20.41 11.44
C MET A 840 -9.32 -20.94 10.02
N PRO A 841 -8.31 -21.80 9.80
CA PRO A 841 -8.04 -22.45 8.52
C PRO A 841 -9.18 -23.42 8.13
N LEU A 842 -9.24 -23.77 6.84
CA LEU A 842 -10.24 -24.63 6.20
C LEU A 842 -11.66 -24.05 6.19
N VAL A 843 -12.26 -23.82 7.36
CA VAL A 843 -13.60 -23.26 7.54
C VAL A 843 -13.53 -22.19 8.61
N ASP A 844 -13.91 -20.96 8.25
CA ASP A 844 -13.94 -19.83 9.18
C ASP A 844 -15.08 -19.96 10.22
N GLY A 845 -14.96 -19.22 11.32
CA GLY A 845 -15.91 -19.31 12.43
C GLY A 845 -17.34 -18.90 12.05
N LEU A 846 -17.49 -17.99 11.08
CA LEU A 846 -18.80 -17.56 10.59
C LEU A 846 -19.51 -18.68 9.81
N THR A 847 -18.79 -19.35 8.91
CA THR A 847 -19.29 -20.47 8.10
C THR A 847 -19.55 -21.70 8.97
N ALA A 848 -18.67 -21.96 9.95
CA ALA A 848 -18.87 -23.00 10.95
C ALA A 848 -20.14 -22.73 11.76
N THR A 849 -20.34 -21.51 12.24
CA THR A 849 -21.55 -21.11 13.00
C THR A 849 -22.81 -21.31 12.18
N ARG A 850 -22.84 -20.84 10.92
CA ARG A 850 -24.00 -21.05 10.03
C ARG A 850 -24.31 -22.53 9.85
N SER A 851 -23.27 -23.35 9.68
CA SER A 851 -23.41 -24.80 9.56
C SER A 851 -23.99 -25.42 10.85
N ILE A 852 -23.45 -25.07 12.02
CA ILE A 852 -23.93 -25.55 13.32
C ILE A 852 -25.40 -25.16 13.54
N ARG A 853 -25.80 -23.95 13.12
CA ARG A 853 -27.20 -23.48 13.24
C ARG A 853 -28.19 -24.31 12.43
N THR A 854 -27.75 -24.97 11.36
CA THR A 854 -28.59 -25.87 10.55
C THR A 854 -28.73 -27.28 11.14
N LEU A 855 -27.94 -27.64 12.16
CA LEU A 855 -27.99 -28.96 12.77
C LEU A 855 -29.24 -29.16 13.65
N PRO A 856 -29.90 -30.33 13.61
CA PRO A 856 -31.05 -30.63 14.47
C PRO A 856 -30.70 -30.46 15.96
N GLY A 857 -31.46 -29.65 16.68
CA GLY A 857 -31.26 -29.41 18.12
C GLY A 857 -30.12 -28.45 18.48
N ARG A 858 -29.46 -27.79 17.51
CA ARG A 858 -28.34 -26.82 17.74
C ARG A 858 -28.68 -25.38 17.37
N ALA A 859 -29.91 -25.11 16.91
CA ALA A 859 -30.36 -23.78 16.53
C ALA A 859 -30.20 -22.74 17.66
N HIS A 860 -30.30 -23.18 18.93
CA HIS A 860 -30.26 -22.30 20.11
C HIS A 860 -29.04 -22.49 21.01
N THR A 861 -28.08 -23.37 20.65
CA THR A 861 -26.85 -23.54 21.43
C THR A 861 -26.10 -22.20 21.48
N PRO A 862 -25.74 -21.65 22.65
CA PRO A 862 -24.97 -20.41 22.71
C PRO A 862 -23.63 -20.55 21.97
N ILE A 863 -23.38 -19.70 20.97
CA ILE A 863 -22.10 -19.61 20.27
C ILE A 863 -21.53 -18.23 20.54
N LEU A 864 -20.40 -18.15 21.25
CA LEU A 864 -19.71 -16.89 21.51
C LEU A 864 -18.50 -16.79 20.59
N ALA A 865 -18.41 -15.70 19.84
CA ALA A 865 -17.27 -15.42 18.98
C ALA A 865 -16.04 -15.10 19.83
N MET A 866 -14.90 -15.72 19.58
CA MET A 866 -13.62 -15.26 20.11
C MET A 866 -12.96 -14.40 19.04
N THR A 867 -12.74 -13.13 19.31
CA THR A 867 -12.19 -12.19 18.31
C THR A 867 -11.05 -11.37 18.88
N ALA A 868 -10.04 -11.11 18.05
CA ALA A 868 -8.92 -10.23 18.39
C ALA A 868 -9.29 -8.74 18.35
N ASN A 869 -10.43 -8.35 17.77
CA ASN A 869 -10.95 -6.97 17.78
C ASN A 869 -12.49 -6.96 17.82
N ALA A 870 -13.06 -6.07 18.63
CA ALA A 870 -14.50 -5.86 18.71
C ALA A 870 -15.00 -4.77 17.73
N TYR A 871 -14.58 -4.81 16.45
CA TYR A 871 -15.03 -3.81 15.47
C TYR A 871 -16.52 -4.00 15.11
N SER A 872 -17.18 -2.90 14.70
CA SER A 872 -18.59 -2.86 14.30
C SER A 872 -18.92 -3.85 13.18
N GLU A 873 -18.05 -3.93 12.16
CA GLU A 873 -18.19 -4.82 11.01
C GLU A 873 -18.13 -6.31 11.42
N ASP A 874 -17.21 -6.67 12.31
CA ASP A 874 -17.06 -8.04 12.82
C ASP A 874 -18.28 -8.45 13.66
N ARG A 875 -18.83 -7.53 14.47
CA ARG A 875 -20.06 -7.78 15.25
C ARG A 875 -21.26 -8.04 14.36
N ILE A 876 -21.45 -7.23 13.30
CA ILE A 876 -22.55 -7.41 12.35
C ILE A 876 -22.41 -8.77 11.65
N ALA A 877 -21.19 -9.14 11.22
CA ALA A 877 -20.93 -10.42 10.59
C ALA A 877 -21.23 -11.61 11.53
N CYS A 878 -20.79 -11.54 12.79
CA CYS A 878 -21.06 -12.54 13.83
C CYS A 878 -22.55 -12.71 14.10
N GLN A 879 -23.27 -11.60 14.28
CA GLN A 879 -24.69 -11.62 14.58
C GLN A 879 -25.50 -12.15 13.38
N SER A 880 -25.12 -11.75 12.16
CA SER A 880 -25.70 -12.26 10.92
C SER A 880 -25.43 -13.75 10.68
N ALA A 881 -24.31 -14.28 11.19
CA ALA A 881 -24.01 -15.71 11.17
C ALA A 881 -24.75 -16.51 12.25
N GLY A 882 -25.39 -15.84 13.22
CA GLY A 882 -26.15 -16.45 14.30
C GLY A 882 -25.36 -16.67 15.60
N MET A 883 -24.25 -15.96 15.80
CA MET A 883 -23.51 -15.93 17.07
C MET A 883 -24.25 -15.07 18.10
N ASN A 884 -24.14 -15.43 19.37
CA ASN A 884 -24.92 -14.86 20.48
C ASN A 884 -24.23 -13.69 21.18
N ASP A 885 -22.91 -13.74 21.28
CA ASP A 885 -22.07 -12.72 21.92
C ASP A 885 -20.63 -12.89 21.43
N PHE A 886 -19.70 -12.10 21.97
CA PHE A 886 -18.27 -12.23 21.69
C PHE A 886 -17.43 -12.10 22.96
N VAL A 887 -16.21 -12.61 22.89
CA VAL A 887 -15.14 -12.52 23.88
C VAL A 887 -13.91 -11.96 23.17
N THR A 888 -13.34 -10.88 23.68
CA THR A 888 -12.13 -10.29 23.10
C THR A 888 -10.87 -11.04 23.51
N LYS A 889 -9.95 -11.24 22.58
CA LYS A 889 -8.60 -11.77 22.83
C LYS A 889 -7.60 -10.60 22.98
N PRO A 890 -6.69 -10.60 23.98
CA PRO A 890 -6.52 -11.60 25.03
C PRO A 890 -7.67 -11.59 26.04
N VAL A 891 -8.01 -12.77 26.52
CA VAL A 891 -9.15 -13.01 27.40
C VAL A 891 -8.85 -12.45 28.80
N ASP A 892 -9.53 -11.39 29.21
CA ASP A 892 -9.57 -10.97 30.61
C ASP A 892 -10.38 -12.00 31.42
N PRO A 893 -9.78 -12.73 32.39
CA PRO A 893 -10.47 -13.77 33.13
C PRO A 893 -11.77 -13.31 33.80
N ALA A 894 -11.81 -12.07 34.32
CA ALA A 894 -12.99 -11.57 35.03
C ALA A 894 -14.16 -11.33 34.08
N GLU A 895 -13.89 -10.73 32.91
CA GLU A 895 -14.90 -10.52 31.87
C GLU A 895 -15.33 -11.84 31.24
N PHE A 896 -14.39 -12.74 31.00
CA PHE A 896 -14.64 -14.06 30.43
C PHE A 896 -15.59 -14.90 31.28
N TYR A 897 -15.32 -15.01 32.58
CA TYR A 897 -16.19 -15.77 33.48
C TYR A 897 -17.59 -15.17 33.57
N LYS A 898 -17.70 -13.84 33.54
CA LYS A 898 -18.99 -13.15 33.54
C LYS A 898 -19.82 -13.45 32.29
N VAL A 899 -19.21 -13.42 31.11
CA VAL A 899 -19.89 -13.74 29.84
C VAL A 899 -20.29 -15.22 29.81
N LEU A 900 -19.44 -16.12 30.29
CA LEU A 900 -19.76 -17.55 30.40
C LEU A 900 -20.95 -17.79 31.34
N CYS A 901 -20.96 -17.22 32.55
CA CYS A 901 -22.10 -17.34 33.47
C CYS A 901 -23.41 -16.86 32.84
N LYS A 902 -23.39 -15.73 32.13
CA LYS A 902 -24.57 -15.16 31.46
C LYS A 902 -25.20 -16.13 30.46
N TRP A 903 -24.40 -16.83 29.67
CA TRP A 903 -24.89 -17.68 28.59
C TRP A 903 -25.12 -19.13 29.01
N LEU A 904 -24.32 -19.66 29.94
CA LEU A 904 -24.61 -20.96 30.58
C LEU A 904 -25.88 -20.92 31.43
N GLY A 905 -26.22 -19.77 32.03
CA GLY A 905 -27.50 -19.60 32.74
C GLY A 905 -28.73 -19.57 31.83
N ARG A 906 -28.55 -19.45 30.50
CA ARG A 906 -29.64 -19.41 29.51
C ARG A 906 -29.78 -20.70 28.70
N SER A 907 -28.81 -21.62 28.78
CA SER A 907 -28.84 -22.90 28.07
C SER A 907 -29.64 -23.99 28.80
N VAL A 908 -30.02 -23.78 30.07
CA VAL A 908 -30.93 -24.67 30.82
C VAL A 908 -32.39 -24.39 30.40
N PRO A 909 -33.13 -25.39 29.88
CA PRO A 909 -34.55 -25.21 29.59
C PRO A 909 -35.34 -24.93 30.88
N PRO A 910 -36.35 -24.05 30.87
CA PRO A 910 -37.24 -23.88 32.01
C PRO A 910 -38.10 -25.14 32.15
N GLY A 911 -37.64 -26.11 32.95
CA GLY A 911 -38.36 -27.36 33.21
C GLY A 911 -37.50 -28.52 33.66
N ALA A 912 -36.75 -28.37 34.75
CA ALA A 912 -36.29 -29.49 35.58
C ALA A 912 -35.86 -28.94 36.96
N SER A 913 -36.83 -28.79 37.85
CA SER A 913 -36.66 -28.68 39.30
C SER A 913 -37.52 -29.72 39.97
#